data_AF-B8CDD0-F1
#
_entry.id   AF-B8CDD0-F1
#
_cell.length_a   1.000
_cell.length_b   1.000
_cell.length_c   1.000
_cell.angle_alpha   90.00
_cell.angle_beta   90.00
_cell.angle_gamma   90.00
#
_symmetry.space_group_name_H-M   'P 1'
#
loop_
_entity.id
_entity.type
_entity.pdbx_description
1 polymer ?
#
loop_
_entity_poly.entity_id
_entity_poly.type
_entity_poly.pdbx_seq_one_letter_code
_entity_poly.pdbx_strand_id
1 'polypeptide(L)'
;MDSPEPTAWKDSLSTLQSLIATGDTSKGGHVKIEKCCALILDGGASTNNIGEEDIPAEVRSTISTIYLRALIHLGRYTEVVDYLQKQQQSGGVNVQEEAYALYRLRRYEACRSLCASSLELNEGSTTTNNINRGLMHVYAQTLYRLGETQSADEVYFQLLSSELTDADEREDALANALANRTANYTSGSLLKFGGNTATELWLEMDEAIVEMLSSYGQSDPSNNGDGDKDLLQNYDLAYNLATYLLVSSDARSHSYVRQAKQLLGHAEKSALTILESSQEENVEGETNEEERKAKQNKQQQLAEQEAAPIRANLALANLLLGGEENETAALRAYLTCITKAVKPKNSTGMHANLLAMASNNLALLRDGKESVFDVLKRIPATSALSVSEDVVAKGSKGGNSSGGGGGGAAVVPLVGATPQQVRTALFNRALLLAKMGNVSGCSEALAVLRASLEVAYHGDEVSAAGSNGGGGGAEGSPKSKGKGKKKKNTTADSGGDVRVVVKKDIPTAKPSSEGEAVAWNARANLIESELRRITDAGDGSKPEVIISQAISDIDTAAKRADDDASSVLDYVKSQLFLHGAVVSNKQSKPQPFIDVLGSLPSSVQSCPGTVVTLASLYGALDKDDTSRSVELLSSLGEDVAARLALTEFHMERGQYEDVIEVLESIVEKDADSTTQVEMMTATALLVKALSYTDSERAGDYAERLEIGEDIATLDGEELESMEIPRFAKKASENGGGGGGISSKVRKIIASTGGKRGSNLGERKKKNHDAILRKRAKQRDEYLATLESKGQYDPNKSQTKPDPERWIPKSQRSYNRRGRRGRHKAGAQGGGAGAGMEKDAAKLDVAARVAAAKSSVEESGKPSTANIQVSGSGAVRKGKGGKRR
;
A
#
# COMPACT_ATOMS: atom_id res chain seq x y z
N MET A 1 23.80 40.61 58.54
CA MET A 1 24.00 39.26 57.97
C MET A 1 22.86 39.08 57.00
N ASP A 2 23.09 39.47 55.76
CA ASP A 2 22.09 39.41 54.70
C ASP A 2 22.11 37.98 54.16
N SER A 3 21.07 37.21 54.47
CA SER A 3 20.85 35.92 53.81
C SER A 3 20.65 36.17 52.31
N PRO A 4 21.33 35.44 51.42
CA PRO A 4 21.09 35.56 49.99
C PRO A 4 19.62 35.27 49.71
N GLU A 5 18.91 36.27 49.18
CA GLU A 5 17.50 36.14 48.80
C GLU A 5 17.29 34.99 47.81
N PRO A 6 16.11 34.35 47.81
CA PRO A 6 15.80 33.28 46.89
C PRO A 6 15.58 33.83 45.47
N THR A 7 16.65 33.95 44.68
CA THR A 7 16.61 34.41 43.27
C THR A 7 16.61 33.27 42.25
N ALA A 8 16.67 32.00 42.67
CA ALA A 8 16.95 30.88 41.78
C ALA A 8 15.93 30.70 40.63
N TRP A 9 14.64 30.95 40.88
CA TRP A 9 13.63 30.88 39.83
C TRP A 9 13.64 32.12 38.92
N LYS A 10 14.00 33.31 39.46
CA LYS A 10 14.16 34.56 38.68
C LYS A 10 15.32 34.44 37.70
N ASP A 11 16.42 33.81 38.10
CA ASP A 11 17.57 33.52 37.23
C ASP A 11 17.21 32.52 36.12
N SER A 12 16.42 31.49 36.47
CA SER A 12 15.91 30.51 35.51
C SER A 12 14.92 31.15 34.52
N LEU A 13 14.09 32.09 34.97
CA LEU A 13 13.18 32.86 34.12
C LEU A 13 13.95 33.78 33.16
N SER A 14 15.00 34.46 33.64
CA SER A 14 15.86 35.27 32.77
C SER A 14 16.56 34.42 31.71
N THR A 15 17.00 33.21 32.08
CA THR A 15 17.56 32.24 31.13
C THR A 15 16.53 31.79 30.11
N LEU A 16 15.30 31.49 30.54
CA LEU A 16 14.20 31.12 29.64
C LEU A 16 13.86 32.24 28.66
N GLN A 17 13.78 33.49 29.14
CA GLN A 17 13.57 34.66 28.29
C GLN A 17 14.69 34.83 27.26
N SER A 18 15.95 34.64 27.66
CA SER A 18 17.08 34.69 26.74
C SER A 18 16.99 33.58 25.68
N LEU A 19 16.62 32.35 26.06
CA LEU A 19 16.44 31.25 25.12
C LEU A 19 15.32 31.53 24.11
N ILE A 20 14.17 32.05 24.57
CA ILE A 20 13.06 32.42 23.69
C ILE A 20 13.47 33.56 22.74
N ALA A 21 14.18 34.56 23.24
CA ALA A 21 14.66 35.69 22.44
C ALA A 21 15.65 35.29 21.34
N THR A 22 16.38 34.17 21.49
CA THR A 22 17.25 33.67 20.41
C THR A 22 16.48 33.10 19.22
N GLY A 23 15.19 32.77 19.39
CA GLY A 23 14.40 32.14 18.33
C GLY A 23 14.95 30.79 17.86
N ASP A 24 15.75 30.10 18.68
CA ASP A 24 16.35 28.81 18.34
C ASP A 24 15.28 27.71 18.29
N THR A 25 14.74 27.46 17.11
CA THR A 25 13.78 26.39 16.80
C THR A 25 14.43 25.01 16.65
N SER A 26 15.75 24.90 16.89
CA SER A 26 16.42 23.62 16.82
C SER A 26 15.95 22.70 17.96
N LYS A 27 16.05 21.39 17.75
CA LYS A 27 15.82 20.39 18.80
C LYS A 27 16.66 20.66 20.04
N GLY A 28 17.88 21.21 19.88
CA GLY A 28 18.74 21.60 20.99
C GLY A 28 18.21 22.77 21.80
N GLY A 29 17.65 23.79 21.14
CA GLY A 29 16.95 24.92 21.75
C GLY A 29 15.77 24.45 22.61
N HIS A 30 14.88 23.62 22.04
CA HIS A 30 13.71 23.08 22.75
C HIS A 30 14.07 22.24 23.99
N VAL A 31 15.17 21.45 23.96
CA VAL A 31 15.65 20.72 25.15
C VAL A 31 16.10 21.68 26.27
N LYS A 32 16.72 22.81 25.94
CA LYS A 32 17.12 23.80 26.95
C LYS A 32 15.90 24.49 27.56
N ILE A 33 14.94 24.89 26.72
CA ILE A 33 13.67 25.49 27.15
C ILE A 33 12.92 24.52 28.08
N GLU A 34 12.78 23.26 27.69
CA GLU A 34 12.13 22.21 28.48
C GLU A 34 12.75 22.07 29.87
N LYS A 35 14.08 21.96 29.97
CA LYS A 35 14.78 21.89 31.26
C LYS A 35 14.62 23.15 32.11
N CYS A 36 14.69 24.33 31.52
CA CYS A 36 14.50 25.59 32.23
C CYS A 36 13.08 25.69 32.80
N CYS A 37 12.05 25.36 32.02
CA CYS A 37 10.66 25.36 32.49
C CYS A 37 10.43 24.31 33.59
N ALA A 38 10.97 23.09 33.43
CA ALA A 38 10.86 22.04 34.45
C ALA A 38 11.46 22.49 35.80
N LEU A 39 12.64 23.13 35.78
CA LEU A 39 13.25 23.67 37.00
C LEU A 39 12.40 24.73 37.70
N ILE A 40 11.72 25.60 36.92
CA ILE A 40 10.85 26.64 37.48
C ILE A 40 9.56 26.03 38.05
N LEU A 41 8.98 25.04 37.36
CA LEU A 41 7.71 24.40 37.74
C LEU A 41 7.88 23.42 38.91
N ASP A 42 8.93 22.61 38.93
CA ASP A 42 9.20 21.62 39.98
C ASP A 42 9.81 22.26 41.24
N GLY A 43 10.53 23.38 41.09
CA GLY A 43 11.21 24.08 42.19
C GLY A 43 10.28 24.61 43.28
N GLY A 44 8.98 24.80 42.98
CA GLY A 44 7.99 25.31 43.94
C GLY A 44 7.38 24.26 44.88
N ALA A 45 7.61 22.95 44.65
CA ALA A 45 6.86 21.91 45.35
C ALA A 45 7.54 21.35 46.62
N SER A 46 8.83 21.62 46.86
CA SER A 46 9.63 20.85 47.83
C SER A 46 10.08 21.59 49.11
N THR A 47 9.81 22.89 49.26
CA THR A 47 10.25 23.67 50.44
C THR A 47 9.07 24.07 51.33
N ASN A 48 8.62 23.13 52.15
CA ASN A 48 7.48 23.27 53.10
C ASN A 48 7.61 24.39 54.17
N ASN A 49 8.53 25.36 54.09
CA ASN A 49 8.76 26.27 55.22
C ASN A 49 9.40 27.63 54.94
N ILE A 50 9.30 28.17 53.73
CA ILE A 50 9.78 29.54 53.49
C ILE A 50 8.64 30.34 52.85
N GLY A 51 8.30 31.48 53.46
CA GLY A 51 7.34 32.47 52.98
C GLY A 51 7.85 33.16 51.72
N GLU A 52 7.97 32.37 50.65
CA GLU A 52 8.54 32.68 49.35
C GLU A 52 7.38 33.10 48.44
N GLU A 53 7.49 34.26 47.81
CA GLU A 53 6.54 34.79 46.84
C GLU A 53 6.13 33.72 45.82
N ASP A 54 4.92 33.19 45.96
CA ASP A 54 4.36 32.24 44.99
C ASP A 54 4.47 32.84 43.59
N ILE A 55 5.05 32.08 42.65
CA ILE A 55 5.06 32.44 41.23
C ILE A 55 3.61 32.81 40.85
N PRO A 56 3.35 34.04 40.37
CA PRO A 56 2.00 34.46 40.03
C PRO A 56 1.32 33.44 39.10
N ALA A 57 0.04 33.16 39.34
CA ALA A 57 -0.68 32.11 38.62
C ALA A 57 -0.62 32.28 37.09
N GLU A 58 -0.66 33.51 36.61
CA GLU A 58 -0.51 33.87 35.19
C GLU A 58 0.87 33.50 34.62
N VAL A 59 1.94 33.77 35.39
CA VAL A 59 3.32 33.42 35.01
C VAL A 59 3.48 31.91 35.01
N ARG A 60 2.95 31.21 36.02
CA ARG A 60 2.97 29.74 36.09
C ARG A 60 2.21 29.10 34.92
N SER A 61 1.06 29.66 34.55
CA SER A 61 0.27 29.24 33.40
C SER A 61 1.06 29.39 32.10
N THR A 62 1.65 30.57 31.87
CA THR A 62 2.46 30.86 30.69
C THR A 62 3.68 29.93 30.58
N ILE A 63 4.40 29.70 31.69
CA ILE A 63 5.55 28.78 31.72
C ILE A 63 5.10 27.34 31.44
N SER A 64 3.92 26.94 31.94
CA SER A 64 3.34 25.63 31.64
C SER A 64 3.03 25.48 30.15
N THR A 65 2.44 26.49 29.51
CA THR A 65 2.20 26.47 28.05
C THR A 65 3.51 26.35 27.27
N ILE A 66 4.54 27.12 27.63
CA ILE A 66 5.86 27.07 26.99
C ILE A 66 6.49 25.68 27.16
N TYR A 67 6.39 25.10 28.36
CA TYR A 67 6.87 23.76 28.67
C TYR A 67 6.20 22.70 27.78
N LEU A 68 4.87 22.73 27.68
CA LEU A 68 4.10 21.77 26.88
C LEU A 68 4.43 21.88 25.40
N ARG A 69 4.54 23.10 24.86
CA ARG A 69 4.97 23.32 23.46
C ARG A 69 6.38 22.79 23.22
N ALA A 70 7.31 22.99 24.16
CA ALA A 70 8.65 22.42 24.04
C ALA A 70 8.61 20.88 23.99
N LEU A 71 7.81 20.22 24.85
CA LEU A 71 7.62 18.77 24.80
C LEU A 71 7.01 18.30 23.47
N ILE A 72 6.02 19.03 22.94
CA ILE A 72 5.42 18.77 21.62
C ILE A 72 6.47 18.83 20.51
N HIS A 73 7.31 19.87 20.48
CA HIS A 73 8.40 19.99 19.49
C HIS A 73 9.47 18.90 19.65
N LEU A 74 9.65 18.35 20.85
CA LEU A 74 10.52 17.21 21.10
C LEU A 74 9.88 15.86 20.75
N GLY A 75 8.60 15.84 20.39
CA GLY A 75 7.84 14.63 20.08
C GLY A 75 7.44 13.80 21.30
N ARG A 76 7.44 14.39 22.50
CA ARG A 76 7.19 13.72 23.79
C ARG A 76 5.72 13.85 24.21
N TYR A 77 4.80 13.39 23.36
CA TYR A 77 3.36 13.61 23.53
C TYR A 77 2.77 12.93 24.77
N THR A 78 3.32 11.78 25.21
CA THR A 78 2.88 11.11 26.44
C THR A 78 3.17 11.95 27.68
N GLU A 79 4.34 12.60 27.74
CA GLU A 79 4.74 13.45 28.86
C GLU A 79 3.84 14.69 28.97
N VAL A 80 3.34 15.21 27.84
CA VAL A 80 2.36 16.30 27.80
C VAL A 80 1.05 15.87 28.48
N VAL A 81 0.50 14.72 28.08
CA VAL A 81 -0.75 14.20 28.66
C VAL A 81 -0.58 13.89 30.15
N ASP A 82 0.52 13.24 30.53
CA ASP A 82 0.80 12.90 31.94
C ASP A 82 0.97 14.15 32.81
N TYR A 83 1.61 15.20 32.29
CA TYR A 83 1.74 16.49 33.00
C TYR A 83 0.37 17.15 33.20
N LEU A 84 -0.48 17.16 32.17
CA LEU A 84 -1.81 17.78 32.24
C LEU A 84 -2.79 17.02 33.12
N GLN A 85 -2.75 15.70 33.13
CA GLN A 85 -3.54 14.89 34.07
C GLN A 85 -3.17 15.18 35.53
N LYS A 86 -1.89 15.44 35.82
CA LYS A 86 -1.46 15.88 37.17
C LYS A 86 -1.96 17.29 37.50
N GLN A 87 -2.04 18.17 36.50
CA GLN A 87 -2.51 19.56 36.66
C GLN A 87 -4.04 19.71 36.63
N GLN A 88 -4.82 18.71 36.19
CA GLN A 88 -6.29 18.79 36.23
C GLN A 88 -6.85 19.02 37.65
N GLN A 89 -6.06 18.73 38.70
CA GLN A 89 -6.39 19.06 40.09
C GLN A 89 -6.27 20.57 40.42
N SER A 90 -5.55 21.36 39.60
CA SER A 90 -5.21 22.77 39.87
C SER A 90 -5.92 23.79 38.97
N GLY A 91 -6.78 23.34 38.04
CA GLY A 91 -7.65 24.22 37.23
C GLY A 91 -6.98 24.96 36.06
N GLY A 92 -5.76 24.58 35.66
CA GLY A 92 -5.08 25.15 34.49
C GLY A 92 -5.54 24.52 33.17
N VAL A 93 -5.99 25.32 32.20
CA VAL A 93 -6.58 24.87 30.94
C VAL A 93 -5.59 25.05 29.77
N ASN A 94 -4.75 24.03 29.49
CA ASN A 94 -3.94 23.95 28.26
C ASN A 94 -4.55 22.93 27.29
N VAL A 95 -5.84 23.11 26.99
CA VAL A 95 -6.65 22.16 26.22
C VAL A 95 -6.10 21.95 24.81
N GLN A 96 -5.59 23.00 24.17
CA GLN A 96 -5.08 22.91 22.80
C GLN A 96 -3.87 21.98 22.71
N GLU A 97 -2.90 22.12 23.62
CA GLU A 97 -1.73 21.25 23.70
C GLU A 97 -2.11 19.81 24.07
N GLU A 98 -3.10 19.62 24.96
CA GLU A 98 -3.64 18.29 25.31
C GLU A 98 -4.28 17.61 24.10
N ALA A 99 -5.19 18.30 23.42
CA ALA A 99 -5.87 17.80 22.23
C ALA A 99 -4.85 17.43 21.15
N TYR A 100 -3.86 18.30 20.88
CA TYR A 100 -2.81 18.00 19.92
C TYR A 100 -2.00 16.75 20.32
N ALA A 101 -1.64 16.61 21.60
CA ALA A 101 -0.92 15.43 22.08
C ALA A 101 -1.76 14.15 21.94
N LEU A 102 -3.05 14.18 22.31
CA LEU A 102 -3.99 13.07 22.14
C LEU A 102 -4.14 12.67 20.67
N TYR A 103 -4.28 13.65 19.77
CA TYR A 103 -4.32 13.44 18.32
C TYR A 103 -3.05 12.72 17.82
N ARG A 104 -1.87 13.20 18.22
CA ARG A 104 -0.58 12.60 17.82
C ARG A 104 -0.37 11.19 18.41
N LEU A 105 -0.95 10.90 19.57
CA LEU A 105 -0.99 9.57 20.19
C LEU A 105 -2.08 8.65 19.61
N ARG A 106 -2.82 9.10 18.59
CA ARG A 106 -3.94 8.38 17.97
C ARG A 106 -5.09 8.04 18.93
N ARG A 107 -5.25 8.80 20.01
CA ARG A 107 -6.37 8.70 20.95
C ARG A 107 -7.51 9.61 20.49
N TYR A 108 -8.03 9.33 19.29
CA TYR A 108 -8.94 10.24 18.57
C TYR A 108 -10.26 10.50 19.31
N GLU A 109 -10.86 9.49 19.96
CA GLU A 109 -12.10 9.69 20.72
C GLU A 109 -11.92 10.62 21.92
N ALA A 110 -10.84 10.44 22.69
CA ALA A 110 -10.52 11.33 23.80
C ALA A 110 -10.24 12.76 23.31
N CYS A 111 -9.53 12.89 22.18
CA CYS A 111 -9.28 14.18 21.55
C CYS A 111 -10.58 14.86 21.10
N ARG A 112 -11.49 14.11 20.48
CA ARG A 112 -12.79 14.58 20.02
C ARG A 112 -13.63 15.09 21.19
N SER A 113 -13.80 14.29 22.24
CA SER A 113 -14.57 14.70 23.43
C SER A 113 -13.99 15.95 24.08
N LEU A 114 -12.66 16.02 24.21
CA LEU A 114 -11.98 17.17 24.79
C LEU A 114 -12.20 18.45 23.96
N CYS A 115 -12.05 18.37 22.64
CA CYS A 115 -12.30 19.49 21.74
C CYS A 115 -13.77 19.95 21.79
N ALA A 116 -14.72 19.02 21.70
CA ALA A 116 -16.15 19.33 21.70
C ALA A 116 -16.57 20.06 22.98
N SER A 117 -16.25 19.51 24.16
CA SER A 117 -16.59 20.14 25.44
C SER A 117 -15.95 21.51 25.62
N SER A 118 -14.74 21.70 25.10
CA SER A 118 -14.03 22.98 25.24
C SER A 118 -14.54 24.05 24.28
N LEU A 119 -14.98 23.66 23.08
CA LEU A 119 -15.60 24.58 22.13
C LEU A 119 -16.98 25.04 22.60
N GLU A 120 -17.80 24.13 23.15
CA GLU A 120 -19.11 24.45 23.73
C GLU A 120 -19.01 25.45 24.89
N LEU A 121 -18.00 25.31 25.76
CA LEU A 121 -17.78 26.24 26.88
C LEU A 121 -17.36 27.65 26.43
N ASN A 122 -16.82 27.79 25.22
CA ASN A 122 -16.23 29.03 24.72
C ASN A 122 -17.11 29.81 23.74
N GLU A 123 -18.34 29.35 23.42
CA GLU A 123 -19.24 29.97 22.43
C GLU A 123 -19.63 31.44 22.71
N GLY A 124 -19.23 32.03 23.85
CA GLY A 124 -19.48 33.44 24.19
C GLY A 124 -18.26 34.35 24.37
N SER A 125 -17.02 33.86 24.19
CA SER A 125 -15.80 34.60 24.58
C SER A 125 -14.99 35.09 23.38
N THR A 126 -15.09 36.40 23.06
CA THR A 126 -14.38 37.05 21.94
C THR A 126 -12.86 37.14 22.11
N THR A 127 -12.33 37.00 23.33
CA THR A 127 -10.90 37.13 23.62
C THR A 127 -10.11 35.84 23.32
N THR A 128 -10.79 34.73 23.03
CA THR A 128 -10.17 33.39 22.87
C THR A 128 -10.07 32.91 21.41
N ASN A 129 -10.33 33.78 20.44
CA ASN A 129 -10.47 33.42 19.03
C ASN A 129 -9.28 32.60 18.47
N ASN A 130 -8.04 32.96 18.79
CA ASN A 130 -6.86 32.24 18.26
C ASN A 130 -6.70 30.84 18.88
N ILE A 131 -6.98 30.69 20.17
CA ILE A 131 -6.90 29.39 20.88
C ILE A 131 -7.99 28.46 20.34
N ASN A 132 -9.20 28.99 20.17
CA ASN A 132 -10.32 28.23 19.61
C ASN A 132 -10.03 27.80 18.17
N ARG A 133 -9.36 28.63 17.37
CA ARG A 133 -9.00 28.30 15.98
C ARG A 133 -8.03 27.12 15.88
N GLY A 134 -6.95 27.14 16.66
CA GLY A 134 -6.02 26.01 16.71
C GLY A 134 -6.68 24.72 17.22
N LEU A 135 -7.60 24.84 18.18
CA LEU A 135 -8.39 23.72 18.67
C LEU A 135 -9.37 23.18 17.62
N MET A 136 -10.03 24.06 16.87
CA MET A 136 -10.92 23.72 15.76
C MET A 136 -10.19 22.97 14.64
N HIS A 137 -8.95 23.36 14.30
CA HIS A 137 -8.13 22.62 13.35
C HIS A 137 -7.87 21.19 13.81
N VAL A 138 -7.44 21.00 15.07
CA VAL A 138 -7.23 19.67 15.64
C VAL A 138 -8.53 18.88 15.70
N TYR A 139 -9.65 19.54 15.99
CA TYR A 139 -10.97 18.93 16.02
C TYR A 139 -11.40 18.43 14.63
N ALA A 140 -11.31 19.28 13.60
CA ALA A 140 -11.63 18.92 12.22
C ALA A 140 -10.74 17.77 11.71
N GLN A 141 -9.43 17.82 12.00
CA GLN A 141 -8.50 16.73 11.67
C GLN A 141 -8.85 15.42 12.40
N THR A 142 -9.32 15.51 13.64
CA THR A 142 -9.75 14.34 14.43
C THR A 142 -11.02 13.73 13.86
N LEU A 143 -12.02 14.54 13.53
CA LEU A 143 -13.26 14.12 12.88
C LEU A 143 -12.98 13.42 11.54
N TYR A 144 -12.08 13.99 10.72
CA TYR A 144 -11.62 13.37 9.48
C TYR A 144 -11.01 11.98 9.71
N ARG A 145 -10.17 11.81 10.74
CA ARG A 145 -9.56 10.52 11.09
C ARG A 145 -10.55 9.47 11.60
N LEU A 146 -11.64 9.91 12.23
CA LEU A 146 -12.74 9.05 12.67
C LEU A 146 -13.72 8.70 11.52
N GLY A 147 -13.54 9.28 10.34
CA GLY A 147 -14.45 9.10 9.20
C GLY A 147 -15.72 9.96 9.27
N GLU A 148 -15.80 10.90 10.23
CA GLU A 148 -16.90 11.85 10.39
C GLU A 148 -16.68 13.09 9.51
N THR A 149 -16.52 12.86 8.22
CA THR A 149 -16.08 13.85 7.23
C THR A 149 -17.11 14.98 6.99
N GLN A 150 -18.39 14.75 7.28
CA GLN A 150 -19.42 15.81 7.22
C GLN A 150 -19.24 16.83 8.35
N SER A 151 -19.10 16.35 9.59
CA SER A 151 -18.85 17.23 10.74
C SER A 151 -17.51 17.95 10.60
N ALA A 152 -16.49 17.30 10.04
CA ALA A 152 -15.23 17.96 9.72
C ALA A 152 -15.41 19.11 8.70
N ASP A 153 -16.28 18.93 7.70
CA ASP A 153 -16.57 19.96 6.68
C ASP A 153 -17.20 21.21 7.30
N GLU A 154 -18.13 21.02 8.24
CA GLU A 154 -18.76 22.12 9.00
C GLU A 154 -17.74 22.92 9.82
N VAL A 155 -16.80 22.23 10.48
CA VAL A 155 -15.74 22.89 11.27
C VAL A 155 -14.77 23.64 10.34
N TYR A 156 -14.40 23.07 9.19
CA TYR A 156 -13.57 23.76 8.21
C TYR A 156 -14.27 24.97 7.59
N PHE A 157 -15.58 24.89 7.33
CA PHE A 157 -16.37 26.03 6.89
C PHE A 157 -16.34 27.17 7.91
N GLN A 158 -16.50 26.86 9.20
CA GLN A 158 -16.39 27.85 10.29
C GLN A 158 -14.99 28.46 10.36
N LEU A 159 -13.94 27.64 10.22
CA LEU A 159 -12.54 28.10 10.20
C LEU A 159 -12.26 29.08 9.05
N LEU A 160 -12.83 28.84 7.87
CA LEU A 160 -12.60 29.63 6.66
C LEU A 160 -13.50 30.86 6.54
N SER A 161 -14.63 30.87 7.24
CA SER A 161 -15.54 32.02 7.35
C SER A 161 -15.03 33.11 8.31
N SER A 162 -13.95 32.84 9.06
CA SER A 162 -13.35 33.81 9.97
C SER A 162 -12.48 34.82 9.20
N GLU A 163 -12.73 36.12 9.36
CA GLU A 163 -11.97 37.20 8.66
C GLU A 163 -10.51 37.35 9.14
N LEU A 164 -10.07 36.66 10.20
CA LEU A 164 -8.78 36.88 10.87
C LEU A 164 -7.65 35.92 10.47
N THR A 165 -7.82 35.18 9.38
CA THR A 165 -6.82 34.18 8.96
C THR A 165 -5.70 34.82 8.14
N ASP A 166 -4.45 34.56 8.52
CA ASP A 166 -3.35 34.83 7.59
C ASP A 166 -3.48 33.97 6.32
N ALA A 167 -2.85 34.41 5.23
CA ALA A 167 -2.99 33.75 3.92
C ALA A 167 -2.53 32.29 3.96
N ASP A 168 -1.40 32.03 4.61
CA ASP A 168 -0.79 30.70 4.70
C ASP A 168 -1.70 29.71 5.46
N GLU A 169 -2.26 30.12 6.60
CA GLU A 169 -3.15 29.28 7.40
C GLU A 169 -4.53 29.13 6.73
N ARG A 170 -4.96 30.13 5.95
CA ARG A 170 -6.16 30.00 5.11
C ARG A 170 -5.94 28.97 4.01
N GLU A 171 -4.79 29.00 3.34
CA GLU A 171 -4.43 28.00 2.32
C GLU A 171 -4.34 26.60 2.90
N ASP A 172 -3.69 26.43 4.05
CA ASP A 172 -3.62 25.14 4.76
C ASP A 172 -5.02 24.64 5.17
N ALA A 173 -5.89 25.54 5.65
CA ALA A 173 -7.28 25.21 5.97
C ALA A 173 -8.05 24.78 4.71
N LEU A 174 -7.89 25.49 3.59
CA LEU A 174 -8.52 25.16 2.30
C LEU A 174 -8.03 23.82 1.76
N ALA A 175 -6.72 23.55 1.80
CA ALA A 175 -6.15 22.29 1.35
C ALA A 175 -6.71 21.11 2.16
N ASN A 176 -6.83 21.27 3.48
CA ASN A 176 -7.43 20.25 4.35
C ASN A 176 -8.94 20.09 4.12
N ALA A 177 -9.68 21.20 3.93
CA ALA A 177 -11.11 21.17 3.63
C ALA A 177 -11.38 20.44 2.30
N LEU A 178 -10.59 20.70 1.26
CA LEU A 178 -10.65 20.00 -0.03
C LEU A 178 -10.37 18.50 0.10
N ALA A 179 -9.36 18.12 0.90
CA ALA A 179 -9.05 16.72 1.15
C ALA A 179 -10.20 16.01 1.90
N ASN A 180 -10.79 16.68 2.90
CA ASN A 180 -11.97 16.20 3.61
C ASN A 180 -13.17 16.01 2.67
N ARG A 181 -13.43 17.00 1.81
CA ARG A 181 -14.53 16.96 0.84
C ARG A 181 -14.31 15.89 -0.22
N THR A 182 -13.08 15.69 -0.69
CA THR A 182 -12.74 14.59 -1.59
C THR A 182 -13.04 13.23 -0.95
N ALA A 183 -12.77 13.06 0.35
CA ALA A 183 -13.08 11.83 1.07
C ALA A 183 -14.59 11.55 1.13
N ASN A 184 -15.43 12.59 1.19
CA ASN A 184 -16.90 12.44 1.12
C ASN A 184 -17.38 11.77 -0.18
N TYR A 185 -16.65 11.90 -1.28
CA TYR A 185 -17.01 11.28 -2.56
C TYR A 185 -16.44 9.87 -2.78
N THR A 186 -15.45 9.44 -1.98
CA THR A 186 -14.84 8.12 -2.15
C THR A 186 -15.68 7.00 -1.51
N SER A 187 -15.94 5.93 -2.27
CA SER A 187 -16.84 4.83 -1.89
C SER A 187 -16.35 4.08 -0.65
N GLY A 188 -16.99 4.34 0.48
CA GLY A 188 -16.68 3.86 1.82
C GLY A 188 -17.49 4.61 2.88
N SER A 189 -17.82 5.87 2.58
CA SER A 189 -18.91 6.58 3.27
C SER A 189 -20.25 5.99 2.84
N LEU A 190 -20.76 5.02 3.60
CA LEU A 190 -22.11 4.43 3.44
C LEU A 190 -23.25 5.43 3.71
N LEU A 191 -22.91 6.67 4.06
CA LEU A 191 -23.86 7.75 4.27
C LEU A 191 -24.35 8.27 2.92
N LYS A 192 -25.54 7.82 2.52
CA LYS A 192 -26.32 8.45 1.45
C LYS A 192 -26.40 9.95 1.75
N PHE A 193 -25.86 10.77 0.87
CA PHE A 193 -26.01 12.23 0.92
C PHE A 193 -27.50 12.59 0.85
N GLY A 194 -28.06 12.96 2.00
CA GLY A 194 -29.44 13.36 2.15
C GLY A 194 -29.57 14.87 2.30
N GLY A 195 -29.57 15.61 1.20
CA GLY A 195 -30.51 16.72 1.00
C GLY A 195 -30.26 18.09 1.65
N ASN A 196 -29.02 18.60 1.74
CA ASN A 196 -28.82 20.04 1.97
C ASN A 196 -27.88 20.65 0.91
N THR A 197 -28.48 21.25 -0.12
CA THR A 197 -27.77 21.81 -1.28
C THR A 197 -26.95 23.07 -0.97
N ALA A 198 -27.18 23.73 0.17
CA ALA A 198 -26.47 24.97 0.53
C ALA A 198 -25.07 24.71 1.08
N THR A 199 -24.87 23.66 1.88
CA THR A 199 -23.53 23.20 2.32
C THR A 199 -22.77 22.49 1.21
N GLU A 200 -23.44 22.09 0.12
CA GLU A 200 -22.82 21.45 -1.03
C GLU A 200 -22.00 22.40 -1.94
N LEU A 201 -22.12 23.73 -1.80
CA LEU A 201 -21.50 24.68 -2.73
C LEU A 201 -20.52 25.68 -2.10
N TRP A 202 -20.36 25.73 -0.77
CA TRP A 202 -19.57 26.79 -0.13
C TRP A 202 -18.11 26.83 -0.62
N LEU A 203 -17.53 25.66 -0.88
CA LEU A 203 -16.16 25.54 -1.37
C LEU A 203 -15.99 26.05 -2.80
N GLU A 204 -17.02 25.90 -3.63
CA GLU A 204 -17.03 26.37 -5.02
C GLU A 204 -17.22 27.88 -5.12
N MET A 205 -17.77 28.48 -4.07
CA MET A 205 -17.95 29.92 -3.93
C MET A 205 -16.80 30.63 -3.22
N ASP A 206 -15.80 29.89 -2.71
CA ASP A 206 -14.67 30.50 -2.01
C ASP A 206 -13.82 31.34 -2.99
N GLU A 207 -13.62 32.61 -2.67
CA GLU A 207 -12.93 33.56 -3.54
C GLU A 207 -11.51 33.11 -3.91
N ALA A 208 -10.79 32.46 -2.98
CA ALA A 208 -9.44 31.98 -3.24
C ALA A 208 -9.43 30.80 -4.21
N ILE A 209 -10.43 29.91 -4.14
CA ILE A 209 -10.60 28.81 -5.09
C ILE A 209 -10.98 29.37 -6.46
N VAL A 210 -11.90 30.33 -6.53
CA VAL A 210 -12.30 30.99 -7.79
C VAL A 210 -11.12 31.73 -8.42
N GLU A 211 -10.32 32.41 -7.63
CA GLU A 211 -9.11 33.10 -8.09
C GLU A 211 -8.07 32.11 -8.62
N MET A 212 -7.80 31.02 -7.90
CA MET A 212 -6.93 29.94 -8.39
C MET A 212 -7.43 29.34 -9.70
N LEU A 213 -8.71 29.01 -9.81
CA LEU A 213 -9.27 28.46 -11.05
C LEU A 213 -9.15 29.44 -12.22
N SER A 214 -9.26 30.73 -11.95
CA SER A 214 -9.12 31.80 -12.93
C SER A 214 -7.66 32.02 -13.35
N SER A 215 -6.72 31.96 -12.41
CA SER A 215 -5.30 32.19 -12.65
C SER A 215 -4.64 31.03 -13.40
N TYR A 216 -4.88 29.79 -12.96
CA TYR A 216 -4.32 28.59 -13.60
C TYR A 216 -4.90 28.29 -14.98
N GLY A 217 -6.09 28.82 -15.29
CA GLY A 217 -6.73 28.66 -16.59
C GLY A 217 -6.18 29.57 -17.71
N GLN A 218 -5.47 30.66 -17.37
CA GLN A 218 -5.08 31.70 -18.33
C GLN A 218 -3.57 31.79 -18.62
N SER A 219 -2.71 31.23 -17.76
CA SER A 219 -1.26 31.27 -17.97
C SER A 219 -0.84 30.27 -19.05
N ASP A 220 -0.41 30.78 -20.21
CA ASP A 220 0.24 29.95 -21.24
C ASP A 220 1.54 29.37 -20.66
N PRO A 221 1.70 28.03 -20.57
CA PRO A 221 2.87 27.39 -19.99
C PRO A 221 4.19 27.68 -20.72
N SER A 222 4.16 28.43 -21.82
CA SER A 222 5.35 28.90 -22.55
C SER A 222 5.96 30.20 -22.02
N ASN A 223 5.25 30.95 -21.17
CA ASN A 223 5.71 32.25 -20.71
C ASN A 223 6.44 32.16 -19.36
N ASN A 224 7.74 31.82 -19.38
CA ASN A 224 8.62 31.65 -18.20
C ASN A 224 8.94 32.96 -17.45
N GLY A 225 7.95 33.82 -17.20
CA GLY A 225 8.14 35.05 -16.44
C GLY A 225 8.47 34.77 -14.96
N ASP A 226 9.27 35.64 -14.34
CA ASP A 226 9.73 35.55 -12.94
C ASP A 226 8.57 35.57 -11.90
N GLY A 227 7.33 35.80 -12.35
CA GLY A 227 6.11 35.77 -11.53
C GLY A 227 5.60 34.37 -11.16
N ASP A 228 6.10 33.31 -11.77
CA ASP A 228 5.70 31.93 -11.43
C ASP A 228 6.16 31.52 -10.01
N LYS A 229 7.19 32.18 -9.44
CA LYS A 229 7.77 31.80 -8.14
C LYS A 229 6.82 31.99 -6.96
N ASP A 230 5.91 32.96 -7.02
CA ASP A 230 4.97 33.22 -5.93
C ASP A 230 3.74 32.29 -6.00
N LEU A 231 3.33 31.87 -7.20
CA LEU A 231 2.25 30.88 -7.40
C LEU A 231 2.67 29.44 -7.13
N LEU A 232 3.97 29.18 -6.95
CA LEU A 232 4.53 27.84 -6.78
C LEU A 232 4.37 27.26 -5.37
N GLN A 233 3.88 28.03 -4.38
CA GLN A 233 4.14 27.68 -2.98
C GLN A 233 3.27 26.56 -2.40
N ASN A 234 2.06 26.31 -2.94
CA ASN A 234 1.15 25.31 -2.35
C ASN A 234 0.69 24.24 -3.34
N TYR A 235 1.59 23.30 -3.67
CA TYR A 235 1.25 22.17 -4.54
C TYR A 235 0.16 21.27 -3.95
N ASP A 236 0.04 21.20 -2.61
CA ASP A 236 -0.97 20.40 -1.91
C ASP A 236 -2.37 20.96 -2.19
N LEU A 237 -2.53 22.28 -2.13
CA LEU A 237 -3.79 22.95 -2.46
C LEU A 237 -4.21 22.69 -3.92
N ALA A 238 -3.28 22.85 -4.87
CA ALA A 238 -3.53 22.57 -6.29
C ALA A 238 -3.86 21.09 -6.54
N TYR A 239 -3.16 20.17 -5.87
CA TYR A 239 -3.40 18.73 -5.95
C TYR A 239 -4.80 18.37 -5.40
N ASN A 240 -5.15 18.86 -4.22
CA ASN A 240 -6.44 18.56 -3.59
C ASN A 240 -7.60 19.18 -4.37
N LEU A 241 -7.45 20.41 -4.88
CA LEU A 241 -8.45 21.05 -5.74
C LEU A 241 -8.66 20.27 -7.03
N ALA A 242 -7.58 19.89 -7.71
CA ALA A 242 -7.69 19.08 -8.92
C ALA A 242 -8.32 17.71 -8.65
N THR A 243 -8.00 17.10 -7.52
CA THR A 243 -8.58 15.81 -7.14
C THR A 243 -10.08 15.94 -6.87
N TYR A 244 -10.49 16.97 -6.13
CA TYR A 244 -11.90 17.33 -5.95
C TYR A 244 -12.61 17.48 -7.30
N LEU A 245 -12.02 18.27 -8.22
CA LEU A 245 -12.53 18.48 -9.57
C LEU A 245 -12.54 17.24 -10.47
N LEU A 246 -11.89 16.13 -10.11
CA LEU A 246 -11.97 14.87 -10.86
C LEU A 246 -13.02 13.93 -10.28
N VAL A 247 -13.33 14.06 -9.00
CA VAL A 247 -14.16 13.10 -8.24
C VAL A 247 -15.58 13.64 -7.99
N SER A 248 -15.78 14.97 -7.94
CA SER A 248 -17.11 15.55 -7.74
C SER A 248 -18.08 15.17 -8.88
N SER A 249 -19.37 15.03 -8.61
CA SER A 249 -20.36 14.59 -9.62
C SER A 249 -20.46 15.53 -10.83
N ASP A 250 -20.21 16.82 -10.59
CA ASP A 250 -20.26 17.88 -11.60
C ASP A 250 -18.95 17.96 -12.42
N ALA A 251 -17.90 17.25 -11.98
CA ALA A 251 -16.60 17.10 -12.65
C ALA A 251 -16.65 16.43 -14.03
N ARG A 252 -17.78 15.83 -14.41
CA ARG A 252 -17.90 15.16 -15.73
C ARG A 252 -17.87 16.15 -16.90
N SER A 253 -17.92 17.46 -16.64
CA SER A 253 -17.69 18.44 -17.70
C SER A 253 -16.24 18.38 -18.19
N HIS A 254 -16.03 18.28 -19.50
CA HIS A 254 -14.68 18.30 -20.08
C HIS A 254 -13.88 19.56 -19.69
N SER A 255 -14.53 20.67 -19.37
CA SER A 255 -13.88 21.89 -18.87
C SER A 255 -13.23 21.68 -17.51
N TYR A 256 -13.94 21.08 -16.54
CA TYR A 256 -13.37 20.80 -15.22
C TYR A 256 -12.24 19.79 -15.28
N VAL A 257 -12.37 18.73 -16.08
CA VAL A 257 -11.28 17.75 -16.27
C VAL A 257 -10.03 18.41 -16.88
N ARG A 258 -10.19 19.38 -17.81
CA ARG A 258 -9.05 20.15 -18.35
C ARG A 258 -8.39 21.03 -17.29
N GLN A 259 -9.19 21.74 -16.48
CA GLN A 259 -8.68 22.55 -15.38
C GLN A 259 -7.94 21.69 -14.34
N ALA A 260 -8.53 20.55 -13.95
CA ALA A 260 -7.89 19.59 -13.06
C ALA A 260 -6.55 19.09 -13.63
N LYS A 261 -6.49 18.77 -14.93
CA LYS A 261 -5.23 18.39 -15.59
C LYS A 261 -4.18 19.50 -15.54
N GLN A 262 -4.57 20.77 -15.72
CA GLN A 262 -3.64 21.92 -15.63
C GLN A 262 -3.11 22.09 -14.21
N LEU A 263 -4.00 22.06 -13.21
CA LEU A 263 -3.65 22.13 -11.79
C LEU A 263 -2.70 20.99 -11.38
N LEU A 264 -2.95 19.75 -11.81
CA LEU A 264 -2.06 18.61 -11.54
C LEU A 264 -0.70 18.76 -12.21
N GLY A 265 -0.66 19.31 -13.43
CA GLY A 265 0.59 19.63 -14.10
C GLY A 265 1.40 20.68 -13.36
N HIS A 266 0.73 21.69 -12.78
CA HIS A 266 1.37 22.69 -11.93
C HIS A 266 1.86 22.08 -10.61
N ALA A 267 1.02 21.31 -9.92
CA ALA A 267 1.36 20.63 -8.68
C ALA A 267 2.57 19.69 -8.86
N GLU A 268 2.64 18.95 -9.97
CA GLU A 268 3.81 18.10 -10.29
C GLU A 268 5.09 18.93 -10.44
N LYS A 269 5.03 20.04 -11.19
CA LYS A 269 6.19 20.93 -11.38
C LYS A 269 6.63 21.54 -10.06
N SER A 270 5.70 22.03 -9.24
CA SER A 270 6.00 22.64 -7.95
C SER A 270 6.63 21.63 -6.98
N ALA A 271 6.05 20.43 -6.84
CA ALA A 271 6.59 19.37 -5.98
C ALA A 271 8.02 18.98 -6.37
N LEU A 272 8.33 18.93 -7.67
CA LEU A 272 9.69 18.67 -8.15
C LEU A 272 10.65 19.86 -7.89
N THR A 273 10.16 21.10 -7.97
CA THR A 273 10.97 22.33 -7.83
C THR A 273 11.33 22.63 -6.38
N ILE A 274 10.39 22.50 -5.44
CA ILE A 274 10.61 22.73 -3.99
C ILE A 274 11.76 21.85 -3.45
N LEU A 275 11.87 20.64 -4.00
CA LEU A 275 12.90 19.68 -3.62
C LEU A 275 14.20 19.84 -4.41
N GLU A 276 14.22 20.66 -5.46
CA GLU A 276 15.45 21.09 -6.12
C GLU A 276 16.02 22.34 -5.43
N SER A 277 15.18 23.32 -5.06
CA SER A 277 15.63 24.58 -4.44
C SER A 277 16.26 24.39 -3.06
N SER A 278 15.76 23.45 -2.26
CA SER A 278 16.36 23.13 -0.95
C SER A 278 17.76 22.47 -1.04
N GLN A 279 18.28 22.23 -2.26
CA GLN A 279 19.67 21.84 -2.49
C GLN A 279 20.66 23.01 -2.42
N GLU A 280 20.25 24.24 -2.72
CA GLU A 280 21.20 25.34 -2.93
C GLU A 280 21.70 25.95 -1.61
N GLU A 281 20.88 25.93 -0.55
CA GLU A 281 21.20 26.61 0.72
C GLU A 281 22.21 25.87 1.63
N ASN A 282 22.50 24.59 1.37
CA ASN A 282 23.30 23.73 2.29
C ASN A 282 24.71 23.37 1.79
N VAL A 283 25.21 23.97 0.71
CA VAL A 283 26.45 23.48 0.03
C VAL A 283 27.73 24.17 0.52
N GLU A 284 27.65 25.26 1.26
CA GLU A 284 28.83 25.96 1.78
C GLU A 284 29.45 25.25 3.00
N GLY A 285 30.00 24.04 2.82
CA GLY A 285 30.77 23.37 3.87
C GLY A 285 31.11 21.89 3.66
N GLU A 286 30.44 21.20 2.74
CA GLU A 286 30.61 19.75 2.58
C GLU A 286 31.68 19.41 1.52
N THR A 287 32.83 18.92 1.97
CA THR A 287 33.96 18.53 1.09
C THR A 287 33.82 17.14 0.48
N ASN A 288 32.83 16.35 0.90
CA ASN A 288 32.66 14.97 0.43
C ASN A 288 31.61 14.88 -0.69
N GLU A 289 32.08 14.74 -1.92
CA GLU A 289 31.24 14.61 -3.12
C GLU A 289 30.29 13.40 -3.06
N GLU A 290 30.69 12.30 -2.39
CA GLU A 290 29.83 11.12 -2.23
C GLU A 290 28.62 11.40 -1.33
N GLU A 291 28.81 12.19 -0.28
CA GLU A 291 27.75 12.55 0.66
C GLU A 291 26.75 13.51 0.00
N ARG A 292 27.25 14.45 -0.80
CA ARG A 292 26.40 15.34 -1.62
C ARG A 292 25.54 14.55 -2.62
N LYS A 293 26.12 13.58 -3.34
CA LYS A 293 25.38 12.70 -4.25
C LYS A 293 24.35 11.83 -3.52
N ALA A 294 24.68 11.32 -2.32
CA ALA A 294 23.75 10.54 -1.53
C ALA A 294 22.55 11.37 -1.04
N LYS A 295 22.78 12.61 -0.60
CA LYS A 295 21.71 13.55 -0.24
C LYS A 295 20.85 13.93 -1.43
N GLN A 296 21.47 14.24 -2.57
CA GLN A 296 20.76 14.55 -3.81
C GLN A 296 19.87 13.38 -4.26
N ASN A 297 20.39 12.15 -4.24
CA ASN A 297 19.61 10.96 -4.57
C ASN A 297 18.45 10.75 -3.57
N LYS A 298 18.66 11.01 -2.28
CA LYS A 298 17.61 10.90 -1.26
C LYS A 298 16.51 11.94 -1.47
N GLN A 299 16.88 13.17 -1.79
CA GLN A 299 15.93 14.25 -2.05
C GLN A 299 15.17 14.04 -3.36
N GLN A 300 15.85 13.59 -4.42
CA GLN A 300 15.20 13.17 -5.65
C GLN A 300 14.22 12.02 -5.41
N GLN A 301 14.56 11.07 -4.53
CA GLN A 301 13.63 10.02 -4.13
C GLN A 301 12.40 10.60 -3.42
N LEU A 302 12.56 11.54 -2.47
CA LEU A 302 11.44 12.22 -1.83
C LEU A 302 10.57 12.98 -2.85
N ALA A 303 11.18 13.63 -3.84
CA ALA A 303 10.45 14.35 -4.89
C ALA A 303 9.66 13.42 -5.78
N GLU A 304 10.26 12.29 -6.15
CA GLU A 304 9.55 11.26 -6.88
C GLU A 304 8.43 10.63 -6.05
N GLN A 305 8.56 10.59 -4.72
CA GLN A 305 7.57 10.06 -3.81
C GLN A 305 6.34 10.98 -3.72
N GLU A 306 6.55 12.30 -3.61
CA GLU A 306 5.49 13.30 -3.57
C GLU A 306 4.81 13.49 -4.94
N ALA A 307 5.57 13.46 -6.04
CA ALA A 307 5.01 13.61 -7.39
C ALA A 307 4.19 12.40 -7.88
N ALA A 308 4.39 11.22 -7.30
CA ALA A 308 3.75 10.00 -7.77
C ALA A 308 2.22 9.96 -7.63
N PRO A 309 1.59 10.35 -6.50
CA PRO A 309 0.13 10.50 -6.43
C PRO A 309 -0.42 11.54 -7.42
N ILE A 310 0.31 12.64 -7.65
CA ILE A 310 -0.05 13.68 -8.62
C ILE A 310 -0.11 13.08 -10.04
N ARG A 311 0.92 12.32 -10.44
CA ARG A 311 0.96 11.60 -11.73
C ARG A 311 -0.18 10.61 -11.91
N ALA A 312 -0.60 9.94 -10.84
CA ALA A 312 -1.71 9.00 -10.89
C ALA A 312 -3.05 9.72 -11.16
N ASN A 313 -3.26 10.89 -10.56
CA ASN A 313 -4.43 11.72 -10.84
C ASN A 313 -4.36 12.37 -12.22
N LEU A 314 -3.15 12.75 -12.68
CA LEU A 314 -2.94 13.28 -14.03
C LEU A 314 -3.25 12.22 -15.10
N ALA A 315 -2.90 10.96 -14.84
CA ALA A 315 -3.29 9.83 -15.67
C ALA A 315 -4.81 9.63 -15.71
N LEU A 316 -5.50 9.76 -14.58
CA LEU A 316 -6.97 9.71 -14.51
C LEU A 316 -7.60 10.85 -15.33
N ALA A 317 -7.12 12.09 -15.15
CA ALA A 317 -7.60 13.24 -15.92
C ALA A 317 -7.43 13.03 -17.43
N ASN A 318 -6.29 12.48 -17.86
CA ASN A 318 -6.05 12.11 -19.25
C ASN A 318 -7.04 11.04 -19.75
N LEU A 319 -7.33 9.99 -18.97
CA LEU A 319 -8.34 9.00 -19.35
C LEU A 319 -9.72 9.63 -19.52
N LEU A 320 -10.13 10.50 -18.59
CA LEU A 320 -11.44 11.16 -18.61
C LEU A 320 -11.59 12.14 -19.78
N LEU A 321 -10.50 12.78 -20.23
CA LEU A 321 -10.53 13.62 -21.43
C LEU A 321 -10.68 12.81 -22.73
N GLY A 322 -10.34 11.52 -22.71
CA GLY A 322 -10.38 10.63 -23.86
C GLY A 322 -9.41 11.03 -24.98
N GLY A 323 -9.44 10.27 -26.07
CA GLY A 323 -8.60 10.48 -27.25
C GLY A 323 -7.24 9.79 -27.15
N GLU A 324 -6.72 9.36 -28.30
CA GLU A 324 -5.54 8.47 -28.37
C GLU A 324 -4.30 9.04 -27.66
N GLU A 325 -4.04 10.35 -27.79
CA GLU A 325 -2.90 10.98 -27.14
C GLU A 325 -3.02 10.98 -25.61
N ASN A 326 -4.21 11.29 -25.07
CA ASN A 326 -4.40 11.32 -23.62
C ASN A 326 -4.43 9.90 -23.06
N GLU A 327 -5.08 8.95 -23.74
CA GLU A 327 -5.10 7.54 -23.33
C GLU A 327 -3.68 6.95 -23.31
N THR A 328 -2.87 7.22 -24.33
CA THR A 328 -1.47 6.77 -24.36
C THR A 328 -0.62 7.45 -23.28
N ALA A 329 -0.84 8.73 -23.01
CA ALA A 329 -0.17 9.44 -21.91
C ALA A 329 -0.55 8.87 -20.54
N ALA A 330 -1.84 8.59 -20.31
CA ALA A 330 -2.33 7.95 -19.09
C ALA A 330 -1.71 6.57 -18.88
N LEU A 331 -1.72 5.72 -19.93
CA LEU A 331 -1.12 4.39 -19.88
C LEU A 331 0.38 4.47 -19.57
N ARG A 332 1.13 5.40 -20.18
CA ARG A 332 2.55 5.60 -19.86
C ARG A 332 2.76 6.00 -18.41
N ALA A 333 1.92 6.91 -17.88
CA ALA A 333 2.00 7.35 -16.49
C ALA A 333 1.70 6.20 -15.50
N TYR A 334 0.64 5.43 -15.73
CA TYR A 334 0.33 4.24 -14.92
C TYR A 334 1.41 3.17 -15.00
N LEU A 335 1.90 2.85 -16.20
CA LEU A 335 3.00 1.90 -16.37
C LEU A 335 4.28 2.36 -15.68
N THR A 336 4.57 3.67 -15.68
CA THR A 336 5.71 4.23 -14.95
C THR A 336 5.54 4.06 -13.45
N CYS A 337 4.35 4.35 -12.91
CA CYS A 337 4.06 4.14 -11.48
C CYS A 337 4.19 2.66 -11.09
N ILE A 338 3.63 1.75 -11.90
CA ILE A 338 3.69 0.30 -11.67
C ILE A 338 5.13 -0.23 -11.78
N THR A 339 5.88 0.13 -12.83
CA THR A 339 7.26 -0.34 -13.02
C THR A 339 8.20 0.17 -11.94
N LYS A 340 8.00 1.39 -11.44
CA LYS A 340 8.72 1.90 -10.26
C LYS A 340 8.35 1.12 -9.00
N ALA A 341 7.07 0.77 -8.82
CA ALA A 341 6.61 -0.04 -7.69
C ALA A 341 7.12 -1.50 -7.70
N VAL A 342 7.30 -2.10 -8.88
CA VAL A 342 7.68 -3.51 -9.04
C VAL A 342 9.19 -3.74 -8.85
N LYS A 343 10.05 -2.72 -8.92
CA LYS A 343 11.51 -2.91 -8.78
C LYS A 343 11.86 -3.45 -7.38
N PRO A 344 12.25 -4.73 -7.25
CA PRO A 344 12.38 -5.37 -5.95
C PRO A 344 13.82 -5.23 -5.46
N LYS A 345 14.12 -4.18 -4.69
CA LYS A 345 15.33 -4.11 -3.86
C LYS A 345 15.06 -3.29 -2.59
N ASN A 346 14.66 -3.99 -1.53
CA ASN A 346 14.69 -3.54 -0.13
C ASN A 346 13.83 -2.34 0.30
N SER A 347 12.89 -1.82 -0.50
CA SER A 347 11.99 -0.74 -0.05
C SER A 347 10.73 -1.29 0.63
N THR A 348 10.58 -0.93 1.90
CA THR A 348 9.46 -1.27 2.80
C THR A 348 8.20 -0.44 2.49
N GLY A 349 7.05 -1.10 2.33
CA GLY A 349 5.69 -0.54 2.43
C GLY A 349 5.19 0.41 1.32
N MET A 350 6.02 1.33 0.84
CA MET A 350 5.55 2.49 0.07
C MET A 350 5.05 2.17 -1.35
N HIS A 351 5.69 1.22 -2.02
CA HIS A 351 5.28 0.81 -3.37
C HIS A 351 3.91 0.14 -3.40
N ALA A 352 3.46 -0.45 -2.28
CA ALA A 352 2.13 -1.01 -2.14
C ALA A 352 1.06 0.10 -2.12
N ASN A 353 1.32 1.23 -1.46
CA ASN A 353 0.40 2.37 -1.42
C ASN A 353 0.26 3.03 -2.80
N LEU A 354 1.33 3.12 -3.58
CA LEU A 354 1.28 3.63 -4.96
C LEU A 354 0.48 2.74 -5.89
N LEU A 355 0.66 1.42 -5.76
CA LEU A 355 -0.15 0.45 -6.48
C LEU A 355 -1.62 0.52 -6.05
N ALA A 356 -1.89 0.70 -4.75
CA ALA A 356 -3.23 0.88 -4.20
C ALA A 356 -3.89 2.19 -4.66
N MET A 357 -3.17 3.32 -4.71
CA MET A 357 -3.70 4.59 -5.22
C MET A 357 -3.98 4.52 -6.73
N ALA A 358 -3.05 4.00 -7.52
CA ALA A 358 -3.29 3.75 -8.95
C ALA A 358 -4.48 2.79 -9.16
N SER A 359 -4.62 1.80 -8.28
CA SER A 359 -5.75 0.85 -8.26
C SER A 359 -7.08 1.50 -7.83
N ASN A 360 -7.06 2.41 -6.86
CA ASN A 360 -8.25 3.11 -6.35
C ASN A 360 -8.75 4.14 -7.38
N ASN A 361 -7.84 4.84 -8.06
CA ASN A 361 -8.18 5.72 -9.17
C ASN A 361 -8.76 4.93 -10.36
N LEU A 362 -8.27 3.70 -10.60
CA LEU A 362 -8.89 2.79 -11.57
C LEU A 362 -10.24 2.22 -11.08
N ALA A 363 -10.44 2.09 -9.77
CA ALA A 363 -11.68 1.60 -9.16
C ALA A 363 -12.80 2.65 -9.13
N LEU A 364 -12.46 3.94 -9.02
CA LEU A 364 -13.40 5.06 -9.17
C LEU A 364 -14.09 5.08 -10.54
N LEU A 365 -13.50 4.44 -11.56
CA LEU A 365 -14.08 4.29 -12.90
C LEU A 365 -15.13 3.14 -13.00
N ARG A 366 -15.58 2.54 -11.88
CA ARG A 366 -16.41 1.31 -11.88
C ARG A 366 -17.55 1.27 -10.83
N ASP A 367 -18.25 2.39 -10.62
CA ASP A 367 -19.61 2.48 -10.03
C ASP A 367 -19.95 1.56 -8.84
N GLY A 368 -19.67 1.99 -7.60
CA GLY A 368 -20.42 1.66 -6.37
C GLY A 368 -20.73 0.21 -5.96
N LYS A 369 -20.40 -0.83 -6.73
CA LYS A 369 -20.85 -2.21 -6.41
C LYS A 369 -19.86 -3.33 -6.64
N GLU A 370 -18.74 -3.15 -7.34
CA GLU A 370 -17.73 -4.22 -7.43
C GLU A 370 -16.29 -3.72 -7.60
N SER A 371 -15.38 -4.27 -6.78
CA SER A 371 -13.96 -3.93 -6.83
C SER A 371 -13.32 -4.36 -8.16
N VAL A 372 -12.46 -3.50 -8.73
CA VAL A 372 -11.53 -3.89 -9.80
C VAL A 372 -10.57 -4.98 -9.31
N PHE A 373 -10.43 -5.18 -8.00
CA PHE A 373 -9.54 -6.16 -7.39
C PHE A 373 -9.94 -7.62 -7.66
N ASP A 374 -11.22 -7.94 -7.85
CA ASP A 374 -11.64 -9.29 -8.25
C ASP A 374 -11.32 -9.61 -9.71
N VAL A 375 -11.14 -8.56 -10.52
CA VAL A 375 -10.72 -8.65 -11.92
C VAL A 375 -9.19 -8.61 -12.03
N LEU A 376 -8.50 -7.73 -11.27
CA LEU A 376 -7.05 -7.54 -11.29
C LEU A 376 -6.27 -8.66 -10.58
N LYS A 377 -6.82 -9.32 -9.54
CA LYS A 377 -6.23 -10.55 -8.97
C LYS A 377 -6.12 -11.68 -10.01
N ARG A 378 -6.81 -11.59 -11.14
CA ARG A 378 -6.83 -12.60 -12.22
C ARG A 378 -6.01 -12.20 -13.46
N ILE A 379 -5.26 -11.09 -13.44
CA ILE A 379 -4.48 -10.62 -14.62
C ILE A 379 -2.97 -10.79 -14.39
N PRO A 380 -2.29 -11.68 -15.12
CA PRO A 380 -0.85 -11.56 -15.33
C PRO A 380 -0.56 -10.35 -16.23
N ALA A 381 0.35 -9.49 -15.79
CA ALA A 381 0.77 -8.26 -16.45
C ALA A 381 1.19 -8.48 -17.91
N THR A 382 0.43 -7.95 -18.89
CA THR A 382 0.88 -7.59 -20.27
C THR A 382 -0.25 -6.96 -21.10
N SER A 383 -0.80 -5.80 -20.74
CA SER A 383 -1.92 -5.17 -21.49
C SER A 383 -1.57 -3.80 -22.05
N ALA A 384 -0.84 -3.79 -23.16
CA ALA A 384 -0.85 -2.72 -24.15
C ALA A 384 -0.56 -3.38 -25.50
N LEU A 385 -1.37 -3.13 -26.53
CA LEU A 385 -1.09 -3.24 -27.97
C LEU A 385 -2.41 -3.21 -28.77
N SER A 386 -2.53 -2.29 -29.72
CA SER A 386 -3.48 -2.27 -30.84
C SER A 386 -2.83 -2.89 -32.08
N VAL A 387 -3.63 -3.47 -32.97
CA VAL A 387 -3.22 -4.04 -34.27
C VAL A 387 -4.12 -3.45 -35.34
N SER A 388 -3.52 -2.87 -36.39
CA SER A 388 -4.21 -2.41 -37.60
C SER A 388 -4.24 -3.53 -38.66
N GLU A 389 -5.41 -3.79 -39.26
CA GLU A 389 -5.57 -4.63 -40.46
C GLU A 389 -5.49 -3.78 -41.74
N ASP A 390 -4.58 -4.13 -42.66
CA ASP A 390 -4.54 -3.57 -44.02
C ASP A 390 -5.51 -4.35 -44.93
N VAL A 391 -6.50 -3.62 -45.47
CA VAL A 391 -7.45 -4.10 -46.48
C VAL A 391 -6.75 -4.23 -47.85
N VAL A 392 -6.80 -5.44 -48.42
CA VAL A 392 -6.45 -5.69 -49.82
C VAL A 392 -7.57 -5.17 -50.72
N ALA A 393 -7.43 -3.93 -51.23
CA ALA A 393 -8.24 -3.42 -52.33
C ALA A 393 -7.42 -3.41 -53.63
N LYS A 394 -7.79 -4.28 -54.57
CA LYS A 394 -7.29 -4.27 -55.95
C LYS A 394 -7.87 -3.07 -56.72
N GLY A 395 -6.98 -2.20 -57.20
CA GLY A 395 -7.04 -1.57 -58.52
C GLY A 395 -8.00 -0.41 -58.73
N SER A 396 -7.47 0.82 -58.78
CA SER A 396 -7.70 1.73 -59.91
C SER A 396 -6.67 2.86 -59.93
N LYS A 397 -6.22 3.25 -61.13
CA LYS A 397 -5.28 4.34 -61.39
C LYS A 397 -5.97 5.70 -61.24
N GLY A 398 -5.29 6.66 -60.60
CA GLY A 398 -5.37 8.08 -60.97
C GLY A 398 -5.50 9.06 -59.81
N GLY A 399 -4.62 10.08 -59.80
CA GLY A 399 -4.94 11.40 -59.25
C GLY A 399 -4.10 11.89 -58.08
N ASN A 400 -3.38 13.00 -58.30
CA ASN A 400 -2.63 13.81 -57.35
C ASN A 400 -3.41 14.22 -56.08
N SER A 401 -2.69 14.33 -54.96
CA SER A 401 -2.52 15.54 -54.11
C SER A 401 -2.69 15.33 -52.59
N SER A 402 -1.90 16.14 -51.86
CA SER A 402 -1.90 16.45 -50.43
C SER A 402 -1.27 15.44 -49.46
N GLY A 403 -0.21 15.90 -48.80
CA GLY A 403 0.53 15.16 -47.79
C GLY A 403 -0.16 15.21 -46.44
N GLY A 404 -0.40 14.03 -45.87
CA GLY A 404 -0.65 13.81 -44.45
C GLY A 404 0.41 12.86 -43.93
N GLY A 405 1.19 13.31 -42.93
CA GLY A 405 2.18 12.48 -42.26
C GLY A 405 1.50 11.43 -41.39
N GLY A 406 1.32 10.22 -41.92
CA GLY A 406 0.92 9.05 -41.15
C GLY A 406 2.05 8.62 -40.23
N GLY A 407 1.92 8.93 -38.93
CA GLY A 407 2.78 8.40 -37.88
C GLY A 407 2.49 6.92 -37.68
N GLY A 408 3.28 6.06 -38.32
CA GLY A 408 3.25 4.62 -38.06
C GLY A 408 3.67 4.33 -36.61
N ALA A 409 2.72 3.92 -35.78
CA ALA A 409 3.00 3.44 -34.43
C ALA A 409 3.79 2.12 -34.49
N ALA A 410 5.00 2.13 -33.94
CA ALA A 410 5.85 0.95 -33.87
C ALA A 410 5.32 -0.04 -32.81
N VAL A 411 4.96 -1.25 -33.25
CA VAL A 411 4.66 -2.41 -32.39
C VAL A 411 5.91 -2.76 -31.58
N VAL A 412 5.85 -2.64 -30.25
CA VAL A 412 6.89 -3.14 -29.35
C VAL A 412 6.58 -4.61 -29.04
N PRO A 413 7.39 -5.59 -29.49
CA PRO A 413 7.13 -6.99 -29.17
C PRO A 413 7.32 -7.24 -27.67
N LEU A 414 6.32 -7.90 -27.05
CA LEU A 414 6.42 -8.46 -25.70
C LEU A 414 7.42 -9.62 -25.71
N VAL A 415 8.70 -9.32 -25.60
CA VAL A 415 9.74 -10.35 -25.46
C VAL A 415 9.54 -11.07 -24.12
N GLY A 416 8.89 -12.24 -24.16
CA GLY A 416 8.74 -13.15 -23.01
C GLY A 416 7.32 -13.42 -22.50
N ALA A 417 6.28 -12.84 -23.10
CA ALA A 417 4.89 -13.14 -22.71
C ALA A 417 4.37 -14.40 -23.40
N THR A 418 3.61 -15.22 -22.69
CA THR A 418 2.95 -16.40 -23.27
C THR A 418 1.70 -15.98 -24.05
N PRO A 419 1.27 -16.74 -25.08
CA PRO A 419 0.06 -16.46 -25.84
C PRO A 419 -1.21 -16.35 -24.96
N GLN A 420 -1.30 -17.19 -23.92
CA GLN A 420 -2.36 -17.14 -22.92
C GLN A 420 -2.42 -15.78 -22.20
N GLN A 421 -1.27 -15.21 -21.83
CA GLN A 421 -1.18 -13.91 -21.17
C GLN A 421 -1.60 -12.78 -22.10
N VAL A 422 -1.18 -12.84 -23.37
CA VAL A 422 -1.59 -11.85 -24.39
C VAL A 422 -3.12 -11.90 -24.61
N ARG A 423 -3.71 -13.08 -24.76
CA ARG A 423 -5.17 -13.25 -24.91
C ARG A 423 -5.94 -12.76 -23.68
N THR A 424 -5.45 -13.10 -22.49
CA THR A 424 -6.03 -12.63 -21.22
C THR A 424 -5.99 -11.10 -21.15
N ALA A 425 -4.86 -10.49 -21.52
CA ALA A 425 -4.72 -9.05 -21.52
C ALA A 425 -5.63 -8.33 -22.53
N LEU A 426 -5.77 -8.87 -23.75
CA LEU A 426 -6.68 -8.34 -24.77
C LEU A 426 -8.14 -8.45 -24.32
N PHE A 427 -8.52 -9.59 -23.73
CA PHE A 427 -9.86 -9.78 -23.15
C PHE A 427 -10.14 -8.76 -22.03
N ASN A 428 -9.18 -8.53 -21.13
CA ASN A 428 -9.34 -7.56 -20.05
C ASN A 428 -9.38 -6.11 -20.55
N ARG A 429 -8.61 -5.78 -21.60
CA ARG A 429 -8.69 -4.48 -22.28
C ARG A 429 -10.08 -4.26 -22.87
N ALA A 430 -10.63 -5.27 -23.57
CA ALA A 430 -11.98 -5.21 -24.10
C ALA A 430 -13.01 -5.02 -22.97
N LEU A 431 -12.91 -5.81 -21.89
CA LEU A 431 -13.81 -5.69 -20.74
C LEU A 431 -13.77 -4.29 -20.11
N LEU A 432 -12.58 -3.69 -19.97
CA LEU A 432 -12.43 -2.33 -19.46
C LEU A 432 -13.08 -1.30 -20.39
N LEU A 433 -12.82 -1.39 -21.70
CA LEU A 433 -13.38 -0.48 -22.70
C LEU A 433 -14.91 -0.59 -22.78
N ALA A 434 -15.46 -1.80 -22.69
CA ALA A 434 -16.90 -2.02 -22.59
C ALA A 434 -17.49 -1.33 -21.36
N LYS A 435 -16.83 -1.44 -20.19
CA LYS A 435 -17.28 -0.79 -18.95
C LYS A 435 -17.17 0.74 -19.01
N MET A 436 -16.21 1.30 -19.74
CA MET A 436 -16.08 2.73 -19.97
C MET A 436 -17.07 3.27 -21.02
N GLY A 437 -17.91 2.42 -21.62
CA GLY A 437 -18.78 2.81 -22.73
C GLY A 437 -18.04 3.12 -24.03
N ASN A 438 -16.74 2.81 -24.13
CA ASN A 438 -15.96 2.98 -25.35
C ASN A 438 -16.17 1.79 -26.29
N VAL A 439 -17.30 1.83 -27.01
CA VAL A 439 -17.77 0.75 -27.89
C VAL A 439 -16.79 0.46 -29.02
N SER A 440 -16.23 1.49 -29.66
CA SER A 440 -15.30 1.34 -30.79
C SER A 440 -13.99 0.71 -30.34
N GLY A 441 -13.39 1.22 -29.25
CA GLY A 441 -12.16 0.67 -28.70
C GLY A 441 -12.35 -0.77 -28.21
N CYS A 442 -13.49 -1.09 -27.59
CA CYS A 442 -13.78 -2.45 -27.18
C CYS A 442 -13.90 -3.39 -28.38
N SER A 443 -14.60 -2.96 -29.43
CA SER A 443 -14.78 -3.75 -30.65
C SER A 443 -13.44 -4.03 -31.35
N GLU A 444 -12.55 -3.04 -31.41
CA GLU A 444 -11.18 -3.20 -31.91
C GLU A 444 -10.40 -4.22 -31.07
N ALA A 445 -10.44 -4.11 -29.73
CA ALA A 445 -9.76 -5.04 -28.84
C ALA A 445 -10.26 -6.49 -28.99
N LEU A 446 -11.57 -6.68 -29.20
CA LEU A 446 -12.17 -7.99 -29.48
C LEU A 446 -11.74 -8.52 -30.87
N ALA A 447 -11.68 -7.66 -31.89
CA ALA A 447 -11.19 -8.05 -33.22
C ALA A 447 -9.73 -8.52 -33.15
N VAL A 448 -8.87 -7.79 -32.42
CA VAL A 448 -7.46 -8.18 -32.21
C VAL A 448 -7.36 -9.51 -31.45
N LEU A 449 -8.22 -9.72 -30.43
CA LEU A 449 -8.28 -10.99 -29.71
C LEU A 449 -8.65 -12.14 -30.66
N ARG A 450 -9.67 -11.98 -31.51
CA ARG A 450 -10.10 -12.99 -32.49
C ARG A 450 -9.01 -13.28 -33.52
N ALA A 451 -8.40 -12.24 -34.09
CA ALA A 451 -7.28 -12.39 -35.03
C ALA A 451 -6.11 -13.16 -34.40
N SER A 452 -5.83 -12.96 -33.10
CA SER A 452 -4.76 -13.68 -32.40
C SER A 452 -5.00 -15.19 -32.28
N LEU A 453 -6.23 -15.67 -32.49
CA LEU A 453 -6.57 -17.09 -32.48
C LEU A 453 -6.26 -17.79 -33.82
N GLU A 454 -6.19 -17.04 -34.92
CA GLU A 454 -6.04 -17.59 -36.29
C GLU A 454 -4.58 -17.66 -36.76
N VAL A 455 -3.68 -16.86 -36.19
CA VAL A 455 -2.29 -16.76 -36.64
C VAL A 455 -1.48 -18.00 -36.27
N ALA A 456 -1.10 -18.80 -37.28
CA ALA A 456 -0.16 -19.92 -37.15
C ALA A 456 1.30 -19.48 -37.41
N TYR A 457 2.26 -20.01 -36.65
CA TYR A 457 3.69 -19.70 -36.80
C TYR A 457 4.32 -20.54 -37.93
N HIS A 458 5.17 -19.92 -38.76
CA HIS A 458 5.95 -20.58 -39.83
C HIS A 458 7.11 -21.48 -39.33
N GLY A 459 7.03 -22.02 -38.12
CA GLY A 459 8.07 -22.87 -37.52
C GLY A 459 7.70 -24.34 -37.33
N ASP A 460 6.42 -24.71 -37.41
CA ASP A 460 5.98 -26.08 -37.12
C ASP A 460 6.00 -27.03 -38.34
N GLU A 461 6.19 -26.51 -39.57
CA GLU A 461 6.15 -27.36 -40.78
C GLU A 461 7.46 -28.12 -41.10
N VAL A 462 8.55 -27.93 -40.34
CA VAL A 462 9.84 -28.59 -40.65
C VAL A 462 9.93 -30.03 -40.11
N SER A 463 8.95 -30.52 -39.35
CA SER A 463 9.06 -31.81 -38.65
C SER A 463 8.28 -32.98 -39.26
N ALA A 464 7.50 -32.77 -40.32
CA ALA A 464 6.54 -33.78 -40.82
C ALA A 464 6.78 -34.24 -42.26
N ALA A 465 8.01 -34.17 -42.76
CA ALA A 465 8.38 -34.76 -44.05
C ALA A 465 9.68 -35.56 -43.93
N GLY A 466 9.57 -36.86 -43.66
CA GLY A 466 10.68 -37.79 -43.86
C GLY A 466 10.76 -38.96 -42.89
N SER A 467 9.86 -39.93 -43.00
CA SER A 467 10.19 -41.30 -42.62
C SER A 467 9.58 -42.30 -43.60
N ASN A 468 10.31 -42.59 -44.67
CA ASN A 468 10.11 -43.79 -45.45
C ASN A 468 11.48 -44.35 -45.87
N GLY A 469 11.73 -45.62 -45.54
CA GLY A 469 12.94 -46.40 -45.86
C GLY A 469 14.13 -46.10 -44.94
N GLY A 470 14.84 -47.06 -44.33
CA GLY A 470 15.00 -48.47 -44.64
C GLY A 470 16.50 -48.79 -44.68
N GLY A 471 16.98 -49.63 -43.77
CA GLY A 471 18.15 -50.50 -43.96
C GLY A 471 19.57 -49.92 -43.81
N GLY A 472 20.29 -50.47 -42.83
CA GLY A 472 21.61 -51.09 -43.07
C GLY A 472 22.89 -50.25 -42.93
N GLY A 473 23.66 -50.56 -41.89
CA GLY A 473 25.03 -51.06 -42.06
C GLY A 473 26.21 -50.09 -42.13
N ALA A 474 27.09 -50.26 -41.13
CA ALA A 474 28.56 -50.24 -41.20
C ALA A 474 29.36 -48.92 -41.21
N GLU A 475 30.13 -48.78 -40.11
CA GLU A 475 31.56 -48.48 -40.01
C GLU A 475 32.19 -47.25 -40.72
N GLY A 476 32.92 -46.44 -39.94
CA GLY A 476 34.02 -45.64 -40.46
C GLY A 476 34.28 -44.29 -39.77
N SER A 477 35.00 -44.31 -38.63
CA SER A 477 35.89 -43.19 -38.23
C SER A 477 37.11 -43.13 -39.20
N PRO A 478 37.93 -42.06 -39.34
CA PRO A 478 38.34 -41.14 -38.26
C PRO A 478 38.70 -39.65 -38.62
N LYS A 479 38.81 -38.87 -37.52
CA LYS A 479 39.70 -37.71 -37.20
C LYS A 479 40.67 -37.13 -38.28
N SER A 480 40.70 -35.79 -38.40
CA SER A 480 41.92 -34.91 -38.26
C SER A 480 41.54 -33.42 -38.40
N LYS A 481 41.76 -32.54 -37.41
CA LYS A 481 42.94 -31.66 -37.15
C LYS A 481 43.34 -30.67 -38.28
N GLY A 482 43.42 -29.38 -37.92
CA GLY A 482 44.31 -28.38 -38.56
C GLY A 482 43.58 -27.10 -39.01
N LYS A 483 43.58 -26.03 -38.20
CA LYS A 483 44.49 -24.86 -38.28
C LYS A 483 44.58 -24.18 -39.65
N GLY A 484 44.25 -22.89 -39.72
CA GLY A 484 44.85 -22.00 -40.72
C GLY A 484 44.03 -20.76 -41.10
N LYS A 485 44.42 -19.61 -40.54
CA LYS A 485 44.03 -18.26 -40.98
C LYS A 485 44.37 -18.03 -42.45
N LYS A 486 43.50 -17.35 -43.22
CA LYS A 486 43.95 -16.26 -44.11
C LYS A 486 42.81 -15.31 -44.49
N LYS A 487 43.10 -14.04 -44.26
CA LYS A 487 42.36 -12.82 -44.58
C LYS A 487 42.61 -12.51 -46.07
N LYS A 488 41.56 -12.20 -46.85
CA LYS A 488 41.72 -11.50 -48.13
C LYS A 488 40.55 -10.55 -48.34
N ASN A 489 40.86 -9.26 -48.33
CA ASN A 489 40.04 -8.18 -48.83
C ASN A 489 40.09 -8.21 -50.36
N THR A 490 38.95 -7.97 -51.01
CA THR A 490 38.90 -7.35 -52.34
C THR A 490 37.60 -6.57 -52.49
N THR A 491 37.77 -5.40 -53.08
CA THR A 491 36.90 -4.25 -53.31
C THR A 491 36.03 -4.36 -54.57
N ALA A 492 34.90 -3.63 -54.55
CA ALA A 492 34.09 -3.15 -55.70
C ALA A 492 33.45 -4.24 -56.59
N ASP A 493 32.23 -4.13 -57.11
CA ASP A 493 31.57 -2.99 -57.73
C ASP A 493 30.06 -3.26 -57.89
N SER A 494 29.31 -2.17 -58.06
CA SER A 494 28.00 -1.96 -58.73
C SER A 494 26.91 -3.05 -58.76
N GLY A 495 25.69 -2.63 -58.39
CA GLY A 495 24.45 -3.31 -58.78
C GLY A 495 23.33 -3.10 -57.78
N GLY A 496 22.46 -2.13 -58.05
CA GLY A 496 21.31 -1.83 -57.21
C GLY A 496 20.39 -3.03 -57.09
N ASP A 497 19.98 -3.33 -55.85
CA ASP A 497 18.86 -4.21 -55.60
C ASP A 497 18.05 -3.71 -54.40
N VAL A 498 16.74 -3.74 -54.61
CA VAL A 498 15.71 -3.27 -53.70
C VAL A 498 15.79 -4.11 -52.43
N ARG A 499 16.22 -3.49 -51.34
CA ARG A 499 16.25 -4.14 -50.03
C ARG A 499 14.81 -4.29 -49.54
N VAL A 500 14.19 -5.41 -49.89
CA VAL A 500 12.99 -5.94 -49.24
C VAL A 500 13.29 -6.00 -47.74
N VAL A 501 12.67 -5.10 -46.99
CA VAL A 501 12.71 -5.12 -45.53
C VAL A 501 11.93 -6.35 -45.09
N VAL A 502 12.67 -7.37 -44.65
CA VAL A 502 12.14 -8.56 -43.98
C VAL A 502 11.31 -8.09 -42.78
N LYS A 503 9.98 -8.29 -42.85
CA LYS A 503 9.05 -8.08 -41.75
C LYS A 503 9.48 -8.96 -40.57
N LYS A 504 9.80 -8.35 -39.44
CA LYS A 504 10.12 -9.04 -38.18
C LYS A 504 8.83 -9.39 -37.44
N ASP A 505 8.57 -10.69 -37.38
CA ASP A 505 7.96 -11.50 -36.31
C ASP A 505 7.15 -10.79 -35.21
N ILE A 506 5.83 -11.00 -35.23
CA ILE A 506 4.93 -10.84 -34.08
C ILE A 506 4.80 -12.21 -33.39
N PRO A 507 5.05 -12.34 -32.07
CA PRO A 507 4.92 -13.60 -31.37
C PRO A 507 3.49 -13.82 -30.89
N THR A 508 2.68 -14.53 -31.66
CA THR A 508 1.43 -15.14 -31.16
C THR A 508 1.44 -16.61 -31.50
N ALA A 509 1.60 -17.47 -30.50
CA ALA A 509 1.45 -18.90 -30.71
C ALA A 509 -0.04 -19.24 -30.78
N LYS A 510 -0.36 -20.07 -31.79
CA LYS A 510 -1.65 -20.69 -32.02
C LYS A 510 -2.21 -21.27 -30.69
N PRO A 511 -3.53 -21.16 -30.42
CA PRO A 511 -4.14 -21.86 -29.29
C PRO A 511 -3.75 -23.35 -29.30
N SER A 512 -3.58 -23.92 -28.12
CA SER A 512 -3.07 -25.28 -27.95
C SER A 512 -4.05 -26.35 -28.44
N SER A 513 -5.34 -26.00 -28.53
CA SER A 513 -6.41 -26.86 -29.05
C SER A 513 -7.52 -26.05 -29.72
N GLU A 514 -8.33 -26.73 -30.54
CA GLU A 514 -9.57 -26.18 -31.12
C GLU A 514 -10.55 -25.75 -30.01
N GLY A 515 -10.63 -26.52 -28.92
CA GLY A 515 -11.46 -26.19 -27.75
C GLY A 515 -11.04 -24.90 -27.06
N GLU A 516 -9.74 -24.63 -26.94
CA GLU A 516 -9.24 -23.36 -26.37
C GLU A 516 -9.63 -22.15 -27.25
N ALA A 517 -9.55 -22.30 -28.57
CA ALA A 517 -9.94 -21.25 -29.51
C ALA A 517 -11.44 -20.94 -29.42
N VAL A 518 -12.28 -21.99 -29.39
CA VAL A 518 -13.74 -21.86 -29.23
C VAL A 518 -14.09 -21.21 -27.90
N ALA A 519 -13.40 -21.59 -26.81
CA ALA A 519 -13.60 -20.98 -25.49
C ALA A 519 -13.27 -19.47 -25.48
N TRP A 520 -12.18 -19.04 -26.12
CA TRP A 520 -11.83 -17.61 -26.21
C TRP A 520 -12.81 -16.83 -27.10
N ASN A 521 -13.25 -17.41 -28.22
CA ASN A 521 -14.27 -16.80 -29.07
C ASN A 521 -15.62 -16.65 -28.34
N ALA A 522 -16.03 -17.66 -27.58
CA ALA A 522 -17.23 -17.59 -26.75
C ALA A 522 -17.15 -16.47 -25.69
N ARG A 523 -15.99 -16.28 -25.06
CA ARG A 523 -15.76 -15.16 -24.13
C ARG A 523 -15.82 -13.80 -24.81
N ALA A 524 -15.26 -13.68 -26.02
CA ALA A 524 -15.37 -12.46 -26.82
C ALA A 524 -16.84 -12.15 -27.17
N ASN A 525 -17.61 -13.18 -27.55
CA ASN A 525 -19.03 -13.08 -27.85
C ASN A 525 -19.86 -12.63 -26.62
N LEU A 526 -19.48 -13.05 -25.41
CA LEU A 526 -20.09 -12.57 -24.17
C LEU A 526 -19.95 -11.05 -24.03
N ILE A 527 -18.72 -10.50 -24.17
CA ILE A 527 -18.51 -9.04 -24.10
C ILE A 527 -19.25 -8.32 -25.23
N GLU A 528 -19.25 -8.88 -26.44
CA GLU A 528 -19.95 -8.28 -27.57
C GLU A 528 -21.47 -8.22 -27.36
N SER A 529 -22.06 -9.28 -26.81
CA SER A 529 -23.49 -9.29 -26.49
C SER A 529 -23.85 -8.24 -25.42
N GLU A 530 -22.95 -8.00 -24.46
CA GLU A 530 -23.11 -6.96 -23.43
C GLU A 530 -23.00 -5.55 -24.01
N LEU A 531 -22.04 -5.31 -24.91
CA LEU A 531 -21.94 -4.03 -25.63
C LEU A 531 -23.22 -3.72 -26.41
N ARG A 532 -23.79 -4.73 -27.09
CA ARG A 532 -25.06 -4.55 -27.82
C ARG A 532 -26.24 -4.29 -26.91
N ARG A 533 -26.26 -4.90 -25.73
CA ARG A 533 -27.26 -4.62 -24.69
C ARG A 533 -27.19 -3.17 -24.19
N ILE A 534 -25.98 -2.62 -24.04
CA ILE A 534 -25.77 -1.24 -23.56
C ILE A 534 -26.04 -0.20 -24.65
N THR A 535 -25.75 -0.53 -25.92
CA THR A 535 -25.79 0.45 -27.02
C THR A 535 -27.13 0.58 -27.72
N ASP A 536 -28.11 -0.30 -27.44
CA ASP A 536 -29.44 -0.34 -28.09
C ASP A 536 -29.36 -0.27 -29.64
N ALA A 537 -28.27 -0.76 -30.23
CA ALA A 537 -28.02 -0.67 -31.66
C ALA A 537 -28.94 -1.63 -32.44
N GLY A 538 -29.93 -1.07 -33.14
CA GLY A 538 -30.98 -1.83 -33.84
C GLY A 538 -30.56 -2.59 -35.11
N ASP A 539 -29.32 -2.40 -35.59
CA ASP A 539 -28.89 -2.87 -36.93
C ASP A 539 -28.03 -4.15 -36.90
N GLY A 540 -27.91 -4.81 -35.74
CA GLY A 540 -27.12 -6.02 -35.55
C GLY A 540 -27.88 -7.20 -34.94
N SER A 541 -27.33 -8.41 -35.06
CA SER A 541 -27.73 -9.59 -34.27
C SER A 541 -28.00 -9.22 -32.81
N LYS A 542 -29.19 -9.57 -32.32
CA LYS A 542 -29.59 -9.31 -30.95
C LYS A 542 -28.65 -10.03 -29.97
N PRO A 543 -28.42 -9.50 -28.75
CA PRO A 543 -27.56 -10.13 -27.75
C PRO A 543 -27.85 -11.62 -27.53
N GLU A 544 -29.13 -12.02 -27.53
CA GLU A 544 -29.57 -13.40 -27.34
C GLU A 544 -29.11 -14.34 -28.47
N VAL A 545 -29.04 -13.83 -29.71
CA VAL A 545 -28.61 -14.59 -30.88
C VAL A 545 -27.11 -14.87 -30.80
N ILE A 546 -26.31 -13.89 -30.34
CA ILE A 546 -24.87 -14.03 -30.18
C ILE A 546 -24.54 -15.10 -29.13
N ILE A 547 -25.25 -15.08 -28.01
CA ILE A 547 -25.08 -16.05 -26.93
C ILE A 547 -25.50 -17.45 -27.39
N SER A 548 -26.66 -17.56 -28.06
CA SER A 548 -27.15 -18.85 -28.58
C SER A 548 -26.19 -19.48 -29.60
N GLN A 549 -25.62 -18.67 -30.48
CA GLN A 549 -24.60 -19.13 -31.42
C GLN A 549 -23.34 -19.61 -30.70
N ALA A 550 -22.83 -18.83 -29.74
CA ALA A 550 -21.64 -19.20 -28.98
C ALA A 550 -21.83 -20.52 -28.20
N ILE A 551 -23.03 -20.77 -27.66
CA ILE A 551 -23.39 -22.03 -27.00
C ILE A 551 -23.37 -23.20 -28.01
N SER A 552 -23.96 -23.01 -29.20
CA SER A 552 -23.95 -24.02 -30.27
C SER A 552 -22.53 -24.37 -30.74
N ASP A 553 -21.65 -23.37 -30.82
CA ASP A 553 -20.25 -23.56 -31.20
C ASP A 553 -19.50 -24.37 -30.13
N ILE A 554 -19.73 -24.07 -28.85
CA ILE A 554 -19.20 -24.85 -27.73
C ILE A 554 -19.69 -26.30 -27.78
N ASP A 555 -20.99 -26.54 -28.01
CA ASP A 555 -21.56 -27.89 -28.08
C ASP A 555 -20.99 -28.71 -29.25
N THR A 556 -20.65 -28.04 -30.35
CA THR A 556 -20.00 -28.68 -31.48
C THR A 556 -18.54 -29.03 -31.16
N ALA A 557 -17.83 -28.14 -30.47
CA ALA A 557 -16.45 -28.36 -30.05
C ALA A 557 -16.34 -29.44 -28.97
N ALA A 558 -17.26 -29.45 -27.99
CA ALA A 558 -17.28 -30.43 -26.91
C ALA A 558 -17.43 -31.86 -27.42
N LYS A 559 -18.19 -32.09 -28.50
CA LYS A 559 -18.31 -33.40 -29.16
C LYS A 559 -17.00 -33.90 -29.80
N ARG A 560 -16.04 -33.01 -30.03
CA ARG A 560 -14.75 -33.32 -30.68
C ARG A 560 -13.57 -33.21 -29.70
N ALA A 561 -13.81 -32.72 -28.49
CA ALA A 561 -12.77 -32.39 -27.52
C ALA A 561 -12.39 -33.62 -26.68
N ASP A 562 -11.12 -33.67 -26.30
CA ASP A 562 -10.64 -34.58 -25.25
C ASP A 562 -11.14 -34.12 -23.86
N ASP A 563 -11.14 -35.01 -22.87
CA ASP A 563 -11.73 -34.78 -21.53
C ASP A 563 -11.26 -33.48 -20.84
N ASP A 564 -9.97 -33.11 -20.96
CA ASP A 564 -9.44 -31.88 -20.36
C ASP A 564 -10.02 -30.61 -21.00
N ALA A 565 -10.21 -30.61 -22.32
CA ALA A 565 -10.79 -29.48 -23.06
C ALA A 565 -12.31 -29.39 -22.85
N SER A 566 -12.99 -30.52 -22.57
CA SER A 566 -14.41 -30.56 -22.22
C SER A 566 -14.72 -29.74 -20.96
N SER A 567 -13.88 -29.82 -19.92
CA SER A 567 -14.08 -29.05 -18.68
C SER A 567 -14.04 -27.53 -18.86
N VAL A 568 -13.13 -27.03 -19.70
CA VAL A 568 -12.99 -25.60 -20.01
C VAL A 568 -14.20 -25.11 -20.80
N LEU A 569 -14.68 -25.92 -21.73
CA LEU A 569 -15.87 -25.65 -22.54
C LEU A 569 -17.13 -25.62 -21.69
N ASP A 570 -17.32 -26.58 -20.77
CA ASP A 570 -18.45 -26.60 -19.82
C ASP A 570 -18.48 -25.34 -18.94
N TYR A 571 -17.32 -24.90 -18.47
CA TYR A 571 -17.21 -23.69 -17.66
C TYR A 571 -17.60 -22.43 -18.46
N VAL A 572 -17.10 -22.28 -19.69
CA VAL A 572 -17.44 -21.13 -20.55
C VAL A 572 -18.91 -21.18 -20.99
N LYS A 573 -19.45 -22.37 -21.25
CA LYS A 573 -20.88 -22.58 -21.52
C LYS A 573 -21.75 -22.09 -20.36
N SER A 574 -21.33 -22.40 -19.13
CA SER A 574 -22.02 -21.96 -17.92
C SER A 574 -22.03 -20.44 -17.77
N GLN A 575 -20.92 -19.78 -18.11
CA GLN A 575 -20.84 -18.30 -18.15
C GLN A 575 -21.81 -17.70 -19.16
N LEU A 576 -21.94 -18.31 -20.34
CA LEU A 576 -22.86 -17.87 -21.38
C LEU A 576 -24.33 -18.06 -20.99
N PHE A 577 -24.69 -19.19 -20.36
CA PHE A 577 -26.05 -19.39 -19.87
C PHE A 577 -26.44 -18.34 -18.82
N LEU A 578 -25.54 -18.06 -17.87
CA LEU A 578 -25.77 -17.04 -16.85
C LEU A 578 -25.90 -15.64 -17.45
N HIS A 579 -25.03 -15.29 -18.40
CA HIS A 579 -25.13 -14.02 -19.11
C HIS A 579 -26.43 -13.92 -19.93
N GLY A 580 -26.84 -15.00 -20.58
CA GLY A 580 -28.13 -15.09 -21.29
C GLY A 580 -29.34 -14.86 -20.38
N ALA A 581 -29.30 -15.38 -19.14
CA ALA A 581 -30.30 -15.05 -18.12
C ALA A 581 -30.30 -13.56 -17.78
N VAL A 582 -29.13 -12.94 -17.57
CA VAL A 582 -29.04 -11.48 -17.29
C VAL A 582 -29.62 -10.65 -18.44
N VAL A 583 -29.31 -11.01 -19.68
CA VAL A 583 -29.80 -10.32 -20.89
C VAL A 583 -31.33 -10.44 -20.99
N SER A 584 -31.87 -11.63 -20.76
CA SER A 584 -33.31 -11.90 -20.87
C SER A 584 -34.12 -11.36 -19.68
N ASN A 585 -33.50 -11.22 -18.51
CA ASN A 585 -34.15 -10.89 -17.25
C ASN A 585 -34.13 -9.39 -16.94
N LYS A 586 -34.92 -8.61 -17.70
CA LYS A 586 -35.04 -7.15 -17.52
C LYS A 586 -35.64 -6.74 -16.16
N GLN A 587 -36.31 -7.65 -15.47
CA GLN A 587 -37.04 -7.37 -14.21
C GLN A 587 -36.31 -7.90 -12.97
N SER A 588 -35.06 -8.35 -13.10
CA SER A 588 -34.23 -8.88 -11.99
C SER A 588 -34.95 -9.94 -11.15
N LYS A 589 -35.79 -10.77 -11.78
CA LYS A 589 -36.50 -11.86 -11.09
C LYS A 589 -35.53 -13.01 -10.79
N PRO A 590 -35.65 -13.71 -9.66
CA PRO A 590 -34.77 -14.85 -9.37
C PRO A 590 -35.02 -16.08 -10.28
N GLN A 591 -36.25 -16.28 -10.78
CA GLN A 591 -36.64 -17.48 -11.55
C GLN A 591 -35.74 -17.82 -12.75
N PRO A 592 -35.39 -16.89 -13.67
CA PRO A 592 -34.55 -17.21 -14.82
C PRO A 592 -33.15 -17.68 -14.44
N PHE A 593 -32.62 -17.23 -13.30
CA PHE A 593 -31.33 -17.68 -12.80
C PHE A 593 -31.42 -19.10 -12.24
N ILE A 594 -32.53 -19.45 -11.58
CA ILE A 594 -32.76 -20.80 -11.08
C ILE A 594 -32.88 -21.79 -12.24
N ASP A 595 -33.68 -21.45 -13.25
CA ASP A 595 -33.85 -22.32 -14.43
C ASP A 595 -32.51 -22.55 -15.15
N VAL A 596 -31.66 -21.52 -15.23
CA VAL A 596 -30.32 -21.61 -15.80
C VAL A 596 -29.38 -22.45 -14.92
N LEU A 597 -29.28 -22.17 -13.63
CA LEU A 597 -28.40 -22.92 -12.72
C LEU A 597 -28.81 -24.40 -12.65
N GLY A 598 -30.11 -24.68 -12.76
CA GLY A 598 -30.67 -26.03 -12.84
C GLY A 598 -30.42 -26.77 -14.16
N SER A 599 -30.02 -26.07 -15.22
CA SER A 599 -29.73 -26.63 -16.55
C SER A 599 -28.24 -26.61 -16.92
N LEU A 600 -27.36 -26.23 -15.98
CA LEU A 600 -25.92 -26.25 -16.18
C LEU A 600 -25.40 -27.69 -16.39
N PRO A 601 -24.23 -27.85 -17.05
CA PRO A 601 -23.54 -29.14 -17.13
C PRO A 601 -23.35 -29.76 -15.73
N SER A 602 -23.48 -31.09 -15.62
CA SER A 602 -23.40 -31.79 -14.32
C SER A 602 -22.10 -31.54 -13.56
N SER A 603 -21.00 -31.31 -14.28
CA SER A 603 -19.69 -30.92 -13.75
C SER A 603 -19.72 -29.60 -12.96
N VAL A 604 -20.57 -28.65 -13.37
CA VAL A 604 -20.71 -27.33 -12.74
C VAL A 604 -21.92 -27.27 -11.82
N GLN A 605 -23.01 -27.98 -12.15
CA GLN A 605 -24.22 -28.02 -11.34
C GLN A 605 -23.98 -28.66 -9.98
N SER A 606 -23.15 -29.71 -9.92
CA SER A 606 -22.78 -30.41 -8.67
C SER A 606 -21.76 -29.66 -7.81
N CYS A 607 -21.21 -28.54 -8.30
CA CYS A 607 -20.26 -27.76 -7.52
C CYS A 607 -20.95 -27.14 -6.30
N PRO A 608 -20.35 -27.20 -5.10
CA PRO A 608 -20.94 -26.64 -3.88
C PRO A 608 -21.39 -25.19 -4.02
N GLY A 609 -20.59 -24.34 -4.67
CA GLY A 609 -20.95 -22.94 -4.91
C GLY A 609 -22.22 -22.77 -5.75
N THR A 610 -22.45 -23.64 -6.73
CA THR A 610 -23.66 -23.62 -7.57
C THR A 610 -24.89 -24.03 -6.76
N VAL A 611 -24.78 -25.11 -5.98
CA VAL A 611 -25.88 -25.61 -5.15
C VAL A 611 -26.25 -24.60 -4.06
N VAL A 612 -25.27 -24.01 -3.39
CA VAL A 612 -25.51 -22.97 -2.37
C VAL A 612 -26.18 -21.74 -2.99
N THR A 613 -25.72 -21.30 -4.16
CA THR A 613 -26.35 -20.17 -4.88
C THR A 613 -27.80 -20.49 -5.27
N LEU A 614 -28.05 -21.70 -5.75
CA LEU A 614 -29.37 -22.15 -6.18
C LEU A 614 -30.32 -22.32 -4.98
N ALA A 615 -29.83 -22.79 -3.83
CA ALA A 615 -30.58 -22.81 -2.56
C ALA A 615 -30.89 -21.39 -2.05
N SER A 616 -29.94 -20.46 -2.12
CA SER A 616 -30.16 -19.06 -1.78
C SER A 616 -31.24 -18.40 -2.66
N LEU A 617 -31.22 -18.68 -3.97
CA LEU A 617 -32.20 -18.14 -4.92
C LEU A 617 -33.61 -18.73 -4.72
N TYR A 618 -33.75 -20.04 -4.49
CA TYR A 618 -35.05 -20.62 -4.08
C TYR A 618 -35.53 -19.99 -2.78
N GLY A 619 -34.60 -19.78 -1.86
CA GLY A 619 -34.87 -19.11 -0.60
C GLY A 619 -35.40 -17.68 -0.74
N ALA A 620 -35.08 -16.99 -1.83
CA ALA A 620 -35.52 -15.62 -2.11
C ALA A 620 -36.85 -15.54 -2.89
N LEU A 621 -37.33 -16.64 -3.50
CA LEU A 621 -38.56 -16.66 -4.30
C LEU A 621 -39.83 -16.63 -3.44
N ASP A 622 -39.84 -17.34 -2.32
CA ASP A 622 -40.89 -17.27 -1.30
C ASP A 622 -40.44 -17.96 0.00
N LYS A 623 -41.03 -17.61 1.15
CA LYS A 623 -40.68 -18.25 2.44
C LYS A 623 -41.00 -19.75 2.44
N ASP A 624 -42.01 -20.17 1.69
CA ASP A 624 -42.55 -21.55 1.68
C ASP A 624 -41.73 -22.55 0.85
N ASP A 625 -40.83 -22.10 -0.04
CA ASP A 625 -39.96 -23.00 -0.85
C ASP A 625 -38.66 -23.39 -0.10
N THR A 626 -38.70 -23.29 1.24
CA THR A 626 -37.59 -23.67 2.13
C THR A 626 -37.22 -25.14 1.97
N SER A 627 -38.22 -25.99 1.75
CA SER A 627 -38.06 -27.44 1.61
C SER A 627 -37.08 -27.80 0.50
N ARG A 628 -37.16 -27.10 -0.64
CA ARG A 628 -36.29 -27.35 -1.79
C ARG A 628 -34.87 -26.86 -1.56
N SER A 629 -34.73 -25.72 -0.89
CA SER A 629 -33.43 -25.16 -0.49
C SER A 629 -32.67 -26.11 0.45
N VAL A 630 -33.39 -26.69 1.43
CA VAL A 630 -32.85 -27.68 2.37
C VAL A 630 -32.51 -29.00 1.67
N GLU A 631 -33.36 -29.49 0.76
CA GLU A 631 -33.08 -30.71 -0.02
C GLU A 631 -31.80 -30.57 -0.85
N LEU A 632 -31.60 -29.41 -1.50
CA LEU A 632 -30.42 -29.10 -2.29
C LEU A 632 -29.15 -29.04 -1.44
N LEU A 633 -29.19 -28.34 -0.31
CA LEU A 633 -28.04 -28.27 0.59
C LEU A 633 -27.72 -29.63 1.21
N SER A 634 -28.74 -30.44 1.52
CA SER A 634 -28.57 -31.82 2.00
C SER A 634 -27.96 -32.73 0.93
N SER A 635 -28.20 -32.46 -0.36
CA SER A 635 -27.63 -33.22 -1.47
C SER A 635 -26.11 -33.06 -1.65
N LEU A 636 -25.50 -32.04 -1.01
CA LEU A 636 -24.04 -31.86 -0.99
C LEU A 636 -23.32 -32.92 -0.14
N GLY A 637 -24.08 -33.74 0.60
CA GLY A 637 -23.57 -34.82 1.44
C GLY A 637 -23.42 -34.41 2.90
N GLU A 638 -22.95 -35.36 3.72
CA GLU A 638 -22.73 -35.17 5.17
C GLU A 638 -21.37 -34.51 5.49
N ASP A 639 -20.67 -34.02 4.46
CA ASP A 639 -19.39 -33.35 4.63
C ASP A 639 -19.54 -32.10 5.51
N VAL A 640 -18.51 -31.80 6.30
CA VAL A 640 -18.53 -30.70 7.28
C VAL A 640 -18.75 -29.36 6.58
N ALA A 641 -18.13 -29.16 5.42
CA ALA A 641 -18.30 -27.94 4.63
C ALA A 641 -19.75 -27.73 4.16
N ALA A 642 -20.44 -28.82 3.78
CA ALA A 642 -21.84 -28.78 3.38
C ALA A 642 -22.76 -28.44 4.56
N ARG A 643 -22.50 -29.06 5.72
CA ARG A 643 -23.24 -28.77 6.97
C ARG A 643 -23.01 -27.35 7.48
N LEU A 644 -21.79 -26.81 7.35
CA LEU A 644 -21.50 -25.41 7.68
C LEU A 644 -22.28 -24.45 6.77
N ALA A 645 -22.31 -24.69 5.45
CA ALA A 645 -23.11 -23.88 4.52
C ALA A 645 -24.62 -23.95 4.83
N LEU A 646 -25.12 -25.13 5.22
CA LEU A 646 -26.50 -25.31 5.69
C LEU A 646 -26.78 -24.51 6.96
N THR A 647 -25.84 -24.47 7.91
CA THR A 647 -26.00 -23.71 9.15
C THR A 647 -26.00 -22.20 8.92
N GLU A 648 -25.16 -21.68 8.02
CA GLU A 648 -25.19 -20.26 7.63
C GLU A 648 -26.55 -19.89 7.01
N PHE A 649 -27.09 -20.75 6.15
CA PHE A 649 -28.40 -20.54 5.54
C PHE A 649 -29.55 -20.49 6.57
N HIS A 650 -29.56 -21.41 7.55
CA HIS A 650 -30.57 -21.39 8.61
C HIS A 650 -30.38 -20.21 9.59
N MET A 651 -29.13 -19.81 9.86
CA MET A 651 -28.81 -18.63 10.67
C MET A 651 -29.40 -17.35 10.09
N GLU A 652 -29.28 -17.14 8.77
CA GLU A 652 -29.85 -15.97 8.10
C GLU A 652 -31.38 -15.90 8.19
N ARG A 653 -32.04 -17.05 8.39
CA ARG A 653 -33.49 -17.17 8.54
C ARG A 653 -33.98 -17.11 9.98
N GLY A 654 -33.05 -17.05 10.95
CA GLY A 654 -33.37 -17.08 12.37
C GLY A 654 -33.87 -18.43 12.89
N GLN A 655 -33.57 -19.53 12.18
CA GLN A 655 -33.87 -20.89 12.62
C GLN A 655 -32.71 -21.40 13.49
N TYR A 656 -32.54 -20.80 14.66
CA TYR A 656 -31.37 -21.02 15.51
C TYR A 656 -31.36 -22.42 16.13
N GLU A 657 -32.52 -23.02 16.40
CA GLU A 657 -32.64 -24.35 16.99
C GLU A 657 -32.07 -25.44 16.06
N ASP A 658 -32.43 -25.40 14.77
CA ASP A 658 -31.92 -26.35 13.76
C ASP A 658 -30.40 -26.17 13.56
N VAL A 659 -29.92 -24.92 13.63
CA VAL A 659 -28.49 -24.59 13.52
C VAL A 659 -27.71 -25.20 14.68
N ILE A 660 -28.23 -25.07 15.90
CA ILE A 660 -27.58 -25.57 17.11
C ILE A 660 -27.44 -27.09 17.03
N GLU A 661 -28.47 -27.82 16.62
CA GLU A 661 -28.41 -29.29 16.47
C GLU A 661 -27.31 -29.73 15.49
N VAL A 662 -27.22 -29.08 14.32
CA VAL A 662 -26.23 -29.42 13.30
C VAL A 662 -24.81 -29.06 13.75
N LEU A 663 -24.61 -27.89 14.37
CA LEU A 663 -23.29 -27.45 14.84
C LEU A 663 -22.81 -28.26 16.06
N GLU A 664 -23.69 -28.63 16.98
CA GLU A 664 -23.37 -29.54 18.08
C GLU A 664 -22.96 -30.91 17.55
N SER A 665 -23.64 -31.42 16.52
CA SER A 665 -23.21 -32.66 15.88
C SER A 665 -21.79 -32.56 15.31
N ILE A 666 -21.41 -31.43 14.70
CA ILE A 666 -20.05 -31.23 14.18
C ILE A 666 -19.03 -31.16 15.33
N VAL A 667 -19.33 -30.37 16.36
CA VAL A 667 -18.39 -30.08 17.46
C VAL A 667 -18.22 -31.28 18.39
N GLU A 668 -19.29 -32.02 18.68
CA GLU A 668 -19.26 -33.12 19.66
C GLU A 668 -19.03 -34.49 19.03
N LYS A 669 -19.66 -34.79 17.88
CA LYS A 669 -19.64 -36.13 17.29
C LYS A 669 -18.55 -36.31 16.24
N ASP A 670 -18.19 -35.25 15.52
CA ASP A 670 -17.24 -35.31 14.41
C ASP A 670 -15.86 -34.72 14.73
N ALA A 671 -15.59 -34.47 16.02
CA ALA A 671 -14.35 -33.88 16.52
C ALA A 671 -13.08 -34.58 16.00
N ASP A 672 -13.10 -35.92 15.88
CA ASP A 672 -11.94 -36.71 15.43
C ASP A 672 -11.70 -36.67 13.91
N SER A 673 -12.72 -36.29 13.12
CA SER A 673 -12.69 -36.34 11.65
C SER A 673 -12.58 -34.97 10.98
N THR A 674 -12.79 -33.90 11.74
CA THR A 674 -12.93 -32.52 11.27
C THR A 674 -11.61 -31.75 11.40
N THR A 675 -11.30 -30.85 10.46
CA THR A 675 -10.09 -30.05 10.59
C THR A 675 -10.20 -29.03 11.73
N GLN A 676 -9.08 -28.65 12.33
CA GLN A 676 -9.07 -27.66 13.42
C GLN A 676 -9.75 -26.33 13.01
N VAL A 677 -9.58 -25.90 11.76
CA VAL A 677 -10.19 -24.67 11.25
C VAL A 677 -11.71 -24.78 11.17
N GLU A 678 -12.21 -25.90 10.65
CA GLU A 678 -13.66 -26.16 10.56
C GLU A 678 -14.28 -26.31 11.94
N MET A 679 -13.60 -26.97 12.87
CA MET A 679 -14.06 -27.13 14.25
C MET A 679 -14.13 -25.78 14.98
N MET A 680 -13.12 -24.92 14.83
CA MET A 680 -13.17 -23.54 15.37
C MET A 680 -14.29 -22.72 14.73
N THR A 681 -14.49 -22.86 13.42
CA THR A 681 -15.56 -22.15 12.69
C THR A 681 -16.94 -22.61 13.17
N ALA A 682 -17.15 -23.92 13.30
CA ALA A 682 -18.38 -24.51 13.82
C ALA A 682 -18.66 -24.04 15.26
N THR A 683 -17.62 -24.02 16.11
CA THR A 683 -17.75 -23.56 17.51
C THR A 683 -18.09 -22.06 17.57
N ALA A 684 -17.48 -21.22 16.74
CA ALA A 684 -17.79 -19.79 16.68
C ALA A 684 -19.22 -19.53 16.18
N LEU A 685 -19.67 -20.26 15.17
CA LEU A 685 -21.06 -20.19 14.71
C LEU A 685 -22.03 -20.71 15.77
N LEU A 686 -21.66 -21.73 16.55
CA LEU A 686 -22.48 -22.29 17.62
C LEU A 686 -22.65 -21.27 18.75
N VAL A 687 -21.58 -20.60 19.17
CA VAL A 687 -21.65 -19.49 20.13
C VAL A 687 -22.57 -18.38 19.62
N LYS A 688 -22.45 -18.03 18.34
CA LYS A 688 -23.33 -17.02 17.72
C LYS A 688 -24.80 -17.46 17.75
N ALA A 689 -25.12 -18.70 17.38
CA ALA A 689 -26.49 -19.22 17.39
C ALA A 689 -27.06 -19.31 18.82
N LEU A 690 -26.27 -19.82 19.77
CA LEU A 690 -26.65 -19.90 21.19
C LEU A 690 -26.88 -18.52 21.79
N SER A 691 -26.14 -17.48 21.38
CA SER A 691 -26.37 -16.12 21.91
C SER A 691 -27.80 -15.58 21.68
N TYR A 692 -28.53 -16.13 20.70
CA TYR A 692 -29.93 -15.79 20.43
C TYR A 692 -30.95 -16.65 21.20
N THR A 693 -30.57 -17.84 21.66
CA THR A 693 -31.47 -18.82 22.27
C THR A 693 -31.17 -19.09 23.74
N ASP A 694 -29.88 -19.24 24.09
CA ASP A 694 -29.37 -19.55 25.42
C ASP A 694 -28.00 -18.86 25.67
N SER A 695 -28.04 -17.74 26.40
CA SER A 695 -26.84 -16.97 26.72
C SER A 695 -25.85 -17.70 27.64
N GLU A 696 -26.30 -18.62 28.51
CA GLU A 696 -25.40 -19.28 29.46
C GLU A 696 -24.55 -20.32 28.72
N ARG A 697 -25.20 -21.14 27.88
CA ARG A 697 -24.52 -22.12 27.03
C ARG A 697 -23.58 -21.46 26.02
N ALA A 698 -23.94 -20.28 25.51
CA ALA A 698 -23.05 -19.50 24.65
C ALA A 698 -21.73 -19.16 25.36
N GLY A 699 -21.78 -18.85 26.66
CA GLY A 699 -20.60 -18.62 27.50
C GLY A 699 -19.70 -19.86 27.61
N ASP A 700 -20.29 -21.02 27.90
CA ASP A 700 -19.54 -22.28 28.03
C ASP A 700 -18.79 -22.65 26.74
N TYR A 701 -19.42 -22.46 25.57
CA TYR A 701 -18.77 -22.71 24.28
C TYR A 701 -17.78 -21.61 23.89
N ALA A 702 -17.99 -20.37 24.33
CA ALA A 702 -17.03 -19.28 24.11
C ALA A 702 -15.73 -19.51 24.88
N GLU A 703 -15.78 -20.13 26.07
CA GLU A 703 -14.57 -20.53 26.80
C GLU A 703 -13.81 -21.66 26.10
N ARG A 704 -14.51 -22.54 25.36
CA ARG A 704 -13.90 -23.61 24.55
C ARG A 704 -13.29 -23.12 23.24
N LEU A 705 -13.66 -21.93 22.77
CA LEU A 705 -12.89 -21.23 21.75
C LEU A 705 -11.59 -20.79 22.41
N GLU A 706 -10.64 -21.71 22.52
CA GLU A 706 -9.27 -21.40 22.90
C GLU A 706 -8.74 -20.37 21.89
N ILE A 707 -8.82 -19.10 22.26
CA ILE A 707 -7.91 -18.07 21.78
C ILE A 707 -6.58 -18.55 22.35
N GLY A 708 -5.89 -19.42 21.60
CA GLY A 708 -4.79 -20.22 22.13
C GLY A 708 -3.93 -19.39 23.07
N GLU A 709 -3.67 -19.91 24.27
CA GLU A 709 -2.79 -19.23 25.25
C GLU A 709 -1.45 -18.82 24.61
N ASP A 710 -1.06 -19.51 23.53
CA ASP A 710 0.06 -19.16 22.66
C ASP A 710 -0.02 -17.75 22.05
N ILE A 711 -1.19 -17.13 21.80
CA ILE A 711 -1.25 -15.72 21.34
C ILE A 711 -0.85 -14.77 22.47
N ALA A 712 -1.12 -15.15 23.73
CA ALA A 712 -0.69 -14.38 24.90
C ALA A 712 0.79 -14.64 25.26
N THR A 713 1.41 -15.73 24.77
CA THR A 713 2.82 -16.09 25.04
C THR A 713 3.75 -16.10 23.82
N LEU A 714 3.26 -15.81 22.62
CA LEU A 714 4.05 -15.74 21.39
C LEU A 714 4.98 -14.52 21.43
N ASP A 715 6.29 -14.78 21.46
CA ASP A 715 7.33 -13.77 21.34
C ASP A 715 7.23 -13.06 19.98
N GLY A 716 7.17 -11.73 19.99
CA GLY A 716 7.05 -10.92 18.77
C GLY A 716 8.19 -11.17 17.78
N GLU A 717 9.38 -11.57 18.25
CA GLU A 717 10.50 -11.93 17.36
C GLU A 717 10.26 -13.25 16.61
N GLU A 718 9.52 -14.20 17.19
CA GLU A 718 9.20 -15.48 16.53
C GLU A 718 8.14 -15.27 15.44
N LEU A 719 7.12 -14.46 15.72
CA LEU A 719 6.10 -14.00 14.76
C LEU A 719 6.69 -13.23 13.57
N GLU A 720 7.71 -12.40 13.79
CA GLU A 720 8.43 -11.71 12.72
C GLU A 720 9.33 -12.65 11.89
N SER A 721 9.73 -13.79 12.46
CA SER A 721 10.59 -14.78 11.82
C SER A 721 9.84 -15.90 11.09
N MET A 722 8.56 -16.12 11.42
CA MET A 722 7.70 -17.06 10.72
C MET A 722 7.41 -16.55 9.31
N GLU A 723 7.73 -17.36 8.30
CA GLU A 723 7.28 -17.07 6.94
C GLU A 723 5.76 -17.12 6.91
N ILE A 724 5.14 -15.97 6.61
CA ILE A 724 3.70 -15.82 6.37
C ILE A 724 3.23 -17.02 5.53
N PRO A 725 2.24 -17.81 5.99
CA PRO A 725 1.72 -18.94 5.22
C PRO A 725 1.20 -18.44 3.87
N ARG A 726 2.01 -18.61 2.83
CA ARG A 726 1.55 -18.43 1.46
C ARG A 726 0.60 -19.59 1.21
N PHE A 727 -0.65 -19.32 0.87
CA PHE A 727 -1.67 -20.29 0.44
C PHE A 727 -1.32 -21.01 -0.88
N ALA A 728 -0.04 -21.34 -1.10
CA ALA A 728 0.41 -22.24 -2.15
C ALA A 728 0.33 -23.68 -1.62
N LYS A 729 -0.85 -24.28 -1.81
CA LYS A 729 -1.08 -25.73 -2.01
C LYS A 729 -0.05 -26.66 -1.33
N LYS A 730 -0.12 -26.76 -0.01
CA LYS A 730 0.63 -27.77 0.78
C LYS A 730 -0.18 -29.07 0.82
N ALA A 731 -0.33 -29.70 -0.34
CA ALA A 731 -0.85 -31.06 -0.47
C ALA A 731 0.16 -31.86 -1.29
N SER A 732 1.28 -32.25 -0.67
CA SER A 732 2.20 -33.29 -1.16
C SER A 732 3.41 -33.45 -0.22
N GLU A 733 3.21 -33.74 1.07
CA GLU A 733 4.35 -34.19 1.91
C GLU A 733 4.10 -35.43 2.78
N ASN A 734 2.93 -36.08 2.70
CA ASN A 734 2.76 -37.43 3.25
C ASN A 734 1.91 -38.29 2.32
N GLY A 735 2.58 -39.14 1.54
CA GLY A 735 1.95 -40.09 0.62
C GLY A 735 2.98 -40.59 -0.38
N GLY A 736 3.61 -41.73 -0.07
CA GLY A 736 4.57 -42.38 -0.95
C GLY A 736 3.93 -42.98 -2.21
N GLY A 737 4.69 -42.92 -3.31
CA GLY A 737 4.51 -43.79 -4.47
C GLY A 737 3.68 -43.22 -5.63
N GLY A 738 4.32 -43.05 -6.79
CA GLY A 738 3.62 -42.86 -8.07
C GLY A 738 4.24 -41.78 -8.96
N GLY A 739 4.84 -42.20 -10.08
CA GLY A 739 5.59 -41.32 -10.98
C GLY A 739 4.76 -40.32 -11.79
N GLY A 740 5.39 -39.24 -12.24
CA GLY A 740 4.75 -38.23 -13.08
C GLY A 740 5.70 -37.11 -13.53
N ILE A 741 6.34 -37.36 -14.68
CA ILE A 741 7.08 -36.48 -15.59
C ILE A 741 6.76 -34.97 -15.48
N SER A 742 7.66 -34.14 -14.93
CA SER A 742 7.87 -32.72 -15.36
C SER A 742 9.05 -32.03 -14.65
N SER A 743 10.29 -32.45 -14.93
CA SER A 743 11.50 -31.74 -14.44
C SER A 743 12.58 -31.53 -15.50
N LYS A 744 12.28 -31.80 -16.78
CA LYS A 744 13.27 -31.75 -17.88
C LYS A 744 13.36 -30.43 -18.65
N VAL A 745 12.51 -29.43 -18.40
CA VAL A 745 12.51 -28.18 -19.20
C VAL A 745 13.52 -27.13 -18.71
N ARG A 746 14.07 -27.24 -17.49
CA ARG A 746 15.01 -26.24 -16.95
C ARG A 746 16.49 -26.44 -17.30
N LYS A 747 16.85 -27.47 -18.08
CA LYS A 747 18.27 -27.81 -18.35
C LYS A 747 18.76 -27.60 -19.78
N ILE A 748 17.91 -27.09 -20.70
CA ILE A 748 18.25 -26.97 -22.14
C ILE A 748 18.62 -25.53 -22.56
N ILE A 749 18.33 -24.50 -21.75
CA ILE A 749 18.63 -23.09 -22.12
C ILE A 749 20.09 -22.67 -21.83
N ALA A 750 20.89 -23.52 -21.17
CA ALA A 750 22.26 -23.18 -20.75
C ALA A 750 23.38 -23.56 -21.74
N SER A 751 23.09 -24.13 -22.92
CA SER A 751 24.12 -24.69 -23.81
C SER A 751 24.35 -23.99 -25.16
N THR A 752 23.72 -22.84 -25.43
CA THR A 752 23.92 -22.11 -26.69
C THR A 752 24.06 -20.61 -26.46
N GLY A 753 25.29 -20.14 -26.23
CA GLY A 753 25.60 -18.72 -26.09
C GLY A 753 27.09 -18.46 -26.00
N GLY A 754 27.67 -17.95 -27.08
CA GLY A 754 29.12 -17.92 -27.31
C GLY A 754 29.91 -16.94 -26.44
N LYS A 755 31.18 -17.33 -26.24
CA LYS A 755 32.30 -16.51 -25.76
C LYS A 755 32.44 -15.19 -26.55
N ARG A 756 32.50 -14.05 -25.85
CA ARG A 756 33.54 -12.99 -26.01
C ARG A 756 33.33 -11.81 -25.05
N GLY A 757 34.22 -11.72 -24.06
CA GLY A 757 34.89 -10.51 -23.55
C GLY A 757 34.09 -9.29 -23.09
N SER A 758 33.97 -9.12 -21.77
CA SER A 758 34.30 -7.85 -21.10
C SER A 758 34.68 -8.10 -19.62
N ASN A 759 35.80 -7.51 -19.21
CA ASN A 759 36.35 -7.56 -17.86
C ASN A 759 35.61 -6.56 -16.96
N LEU A 760 34.45 -6.91 -16.41
CA LEU A 760 33.85 -6.16 -15.30
C LEU A 760 33.34 -7.12 -14.22
N GLY A 761 34.19 -7.35 -13.22
CA GLY A 761 33.80 -7.33 -11.80
C GLY A 761 32.61 -8.17 -11.34
N GLU A 762 32.40 -9.39 -11.83
CA GLU A 762 31.54 -10.35 -11.13
C GLU A 762 32.24 -10.84 -9.86
N ARG A 763 32.00 -10.15 -8.74
CA ARG A 763 32.13 -10.78 -7.42
C ARG A 763 31.16 -11.95 -7.40
N LYS A 764 31.68 -13.15 -7.72
CA LYS A 764 31.00 -14.43 -7.52
C LYS A 764 30.41 -14.40 -6.11
N LYS A 765 29.07 -14.28 -6.02
CA LYS A 765 28.33 -14.44 -4.77
C LYS A 765 28.81 -15.75 -4.17
N LYS A 766 29.47 -15.68 -3.01
CA LYS A 766 29.93 -16.88 -2.32
C LYS A 766 28.70 -17.77 -2.12
N ASN A 767 28.80 -18.99 -2.63
CA ASN A 767 27.72 -19.97 -2.60
C ASN A 767 27.20 -20.04 -1.16
N HIS A 768 25.90 -19.80 -0.97
CA HIS A 768 25.25 -19.72 0.35
C HIS A 768 25.64 -20.91 1.23
N ASP A 769 25.77 -22.08 0.59
CA ASP A 769 26.17 -23.33 1.21
C ASP A 769 27.60 -23.30 1.80
N ALA A 770 28.53 -22.58 1.17
CA ALA A 770 29.88 -22.39 1.70
C ALA A 770 29.91 -21.45 2.91
N ILE A 771 28.97 -20.49 2.97
CA ILE A 771 28.81 -19.61 4.14
C ILE A 771 28.21 -20.39 5.31
N LEU A 772 27.21 -21.23 5.05
CA LEU A 772 26.61 -22.11 6.07
C LEU A 772 27.63 -23.11 6.63
N ARG A 773 28.41 -23.78 5.78
CA ARG A 773 29.47 -24.70 6.24
C ARG A 773 30.55 -24.00 7.06
N LYS A 774 30.93 -22.78 6.68
CA LYS A 774 31.90 -22.00 7.47
C LYS A 774 31.33 -21.59 8.83
N ARG A 775 30.06 -21.22 8.90
CA ARG A 775 29.37 -20.88 10.16
C ARG A 775 29.18 -22.12 11.05
N ALA A 776 28.84 -23.27 10.47
CA ALA A 776 28.75 -24.54 11.19
C ALA A 776 30.10 -24.91 11.81
N LYS A 777 31.17 -24.90 11.02
CA LYS A 777 32.52 -25.20 11.52
C LYS A 777 32.96 -24.26 12.65
N GLN A 778 32.67 -22.96 12.53
CA GLN A 778 32.97 -21.99 13.59
C GLN A 778 32.11 -22.19 14.84
N ARG A 779 30.87 -22.65 14.70
CA ARG A 779 30.00 -23.00 15.83
C ARG A 779 30.54 -24.23 16.54
N ASP A 780 30.95 -25.26 15.81
CA ASP A 780 31.47 -26.50 16.39
C ASP A 780 32.81 -26.27 17.12
N GLU A 781 33.72 -25.50 16.51
CA GLU A 781 34.97 -25.08 17.16
C GLU A 781 34.70 -24.28 18.45
N TYR A 782 33.70 -23.39 18.42
CA TYR A 782 33.32 -22.61 19.59
C TYR A 782 32.70 -23.48 20.69
N LEU A 783 31.83 -24.42 20.34
CA LEU A 783 31.23 -25.36 21.30
C LEU A 783 32.30 -26.25 21.94
N ALA A 784 33.25 -26.78 21.17
CA ALA A 784 34.38 -27.53 21.71
C ALA A 784 35.25 -26.68 22.67
N THR A 785 35.44 -25.38 22.38
CA THR A 785 36.13 -24.48 23.33
C THR A 785 35.32 -24.17 24.59
N LEU A 786 33.99 -24.22 24.54
CA LEU A 786 33.15 -24.04 25.73
C LEU A 786 33.07 -25.32 26.57
N GLU A 787 33.04 -26.48 25.92
CA GLU A 787 33.06 -27.80 26.55
C GLU A 787 34.39 -28.04 27.28
N SER A 788 35.52 -27.74 26.63
CA SER A 788 36.84 -27.80 27.29
C SER A 788 37.02 -26.82 28.45
N LYS A 789 36.23 -25.73 28.48
CA LYS A 789 36.18 -24.77 29.60
C LYS A 789 35.13 -25.14 30.66
N GLY A 790 34.39 -26.24 30.48
CA GLY A 790 33.31 -26.68 31.37
C GLY A 790 32.11 -25.72 31.41
N GLN A 791 31.97 -24.83 30.43
CA GLN A 791 30.87 -23.85 30.33
C GLN A 791 29.72 -24.34 29.45
N TYR A 792 29.91 -25.44 28.73
CA TYR A 792 28.90 -26.08 27.90
C TYR A 792 28.95 -27.59 28.19
N ASP A 793 27.81 -28.16 28.57
CA ASP A 793 27.70 -29.57 28.93
C ASP A 793 26.57 -30.18 28.08
N PRO A 794 26.88 -30.99 27.05
CA PRO A 794 25.91 -31.42 26.04
C PRO A 794 24.78 -32.29 26.60
N ASN A 795 24.95 -32.86 27.79
CA ASN A 795 23.97 -33.72 28.45
C ASN A 795 23.07 -32.99 29.45
N LYS A 796 23.30 -31.69 29.71
CA LYS A 796 22.48 -30.90 30.63
C LYS A 796 21.41 -30.15 29.84
N SER A 797 20.13 -30.49 30.07
CA SER A 797 18.99 -29.83 29.42
C SER A 797 19.13 -28.31 29.55
N GLN A 798 19.04 -27.60 28.42
CA GLN A 798 19.35 -26.18 28.25
C GLN A 798 19.07 -25.34 29.50
N THR A 799 20.14 -24.79 30.08
CA THR A 799 20.02 -23.70 31.05
C THR A 799 19.13 -22.61 30.45
N LYS A 800 18.15 -22.13 31.23
CA LYS A 800 17.20 -21.08 30.83
C LYS A 800 17.95 -20.01 30.01
N PRO A 801 17.47 -19.70 28.79
CA PRO A 801 18.16 -18.76 27.92
C PRO A 801 18.40 -17.45 28.66
N ASP A 802 19.56 -16.83 28.40
CA ASP A 802 19.98 -15.58 29.03
C ASP A 802 18.81 -14.58 29.05
N PRO A 803 18.38 -14.10 30.24
CA PRO A 803 17.25 -13.18 30.36
C PRO A 803 17.50 -11.83 29.66
N GLU A 804 18.71 -11.53 29.20
CA GLU A 804 18.97 -10.36 28.36
C GLU A 804 19.03 -10.69 26.86
N ARG A 805 18.67 -11.92 26.47
CA ARG A 805 18.72 -12.37 25.06
C ARG A 805 17.69 -11.65 24.17
N TRP A 806 16.56 -11.23 24.72
CA TRP A 806 15.54 -10.43 24.03
C TRP A 806 15.88 -8.93 24.01
N ILE A 807 16.88 -8.48 24.78
CA ILE A 807 17.31 -7.09 24.77
C ILE A 807 18.18 -6.85 23.52
N PRO A 808 18.03 -5.75 22.76
CA PRO A 808 18.90 -5.43 21.62
C PRO A 808 20.38 -5.56 22.00
N LYS A 809 21.22 -6.17 21.15
CA LYS A 809 22.60 -6.53 21.49
C LYS A 809 23.38 -5.35 22.11
N SER A 810 23.17 -4.13 21.65
CA SER A 810 23.77 -2.88 22.18
C SER A 810 23.40 -2.56 23.63
N GLN A 811 22.27 -3.05 24.12
CA GLN A 811 21.71 -2.79 25.45
C GLN A 811 21.94 -3.95 26.43
N ARG A 812 22.42 -5.10 25.97
CA ARG A 812 22.79 -6.23 26.85
C ARG A 812 23.98 -5.87 27.73
N SER A 813 23.91 -6.21 29.00
CA SER A 813 24.93 -5.94 30.03
C SER A 813 26.33 -6.37 29.58
N TYR A 814 26.44 -7.52 28.93
CA TYR A 814 27.72 -8.07 28.48
C TYR A 814 28.31 -7.39 27.24
N ASN A 815 27.52 -6.64 26.46
CA ASN A 815 28.02 -5.95 25.27
C ASN A 815 28.74 -4.63 25.60
N ARG A 816 28.83 -4.25 26.88
CA ARG A 816 29.56 -3.06 27.35
C ARG A 816 31.08 -3.18 27.29
N ARG A 817 31.64 -4.38 27.09
CA ARG A 817 33.09 -4.62 27.25
C ARG A 817 33.98 -4.32 26.04
N GLY A 818 33.43 -3.98 24.87
CA GLY A 818 34.22 -3.85 23.64
C GLY A 818 34.79 -2.46 23.30
N ARG A 819 34.32 -1.38 23.92
CA ARG A 819 34.57 0.00 23.42
C ARG A 819 35.30 0.95 24.36
N ARG A 820 36.10 0.43 25.31
CA ARG A 820 36.93 1.29 26.18
C ARG A 820 38.41 1.43 25.78
N GLY A 821 38.80 0.94 24.59
CA GLY A 821 40.21 0.78 24.26
C GLY A 821 40.72 1.43 22.99
N ARG A 822 40.09 2.50 22.45
CA ARG A 822 40.77 3.36 21.45
C ARG A 822 40.06 4.69 21.22
N HIS A 823 40.51 5.71 21.95
CA HIS A 823 40.33 7.08 21.53
C HIS A 823 41.25 7.39 20.33
N LYS A 824 40.69 7.86 19.21
CA LYS A 824 41.12 9.11 18.56
C LYS A 824 40.19 9.53 17.41
N ALA A 825 39.58 10.70 17.63
CA ALA A 825 39.19 11.74 16.67
C ALA A 825 38.21 11.40 15.52
N GLY A 826 36.99 11.91 15.67
CA GLY A 826 35.98 12.07 14.62
C GLY A 826 34.62 12.40 15.23
N ALA A 827 34.33 13.70 15.40
CA ALA A 827 32.96 14.18 15.61
C ALA A 827 32.15 13.83 14.34
N GLN A 828 30.91 13.35 14.35
CA GLN A 828 29.75 13.70 15.17
C GLN A 828 28.72 12.57 14.96
N GLY A 829 28.19 11.97 16.04
CA GLY A 829 27.15 10.95 15.94
C GLY A 829 26.98 10.09 17.20
N GLY A 830 26.01 10.47 18.03
CA GLY A 830 25.21 9.58 18.90
C GLY A 830 25.92 8.89 20.07
N GLY A 831 25.86 9.50 21.26
CA GLY A 831 26.32 8.89 22.51
C GLY A 831 25.27 8.93 23.62
N ALA A 832 24.44 7.88 23.71
CA ALA A 832 23.81 7.44 24.95
C ALA A 832 24.46 6.11 25.35
N GLY A 833 25.11 6.05 26.52
CA GLY A 833 25.69 4.77 26.96
C GLY A 833 26.75 4.78 28.06
N ALA A 834 26.98 5.88 28.79
CA ALA A 834 27.97 5.87 29.89
C ALA A 834 27.42 6.29 31.27
N GLY A 835 26.18 6.78 31.37
CA GLY A 835 25.61 7.28 32.64
C GLY A 835 24.84 6.26 33.49
N MET A 836 24.19 5.27 32.87
CA MET A 836 23.15 4.50 33.56
C MET A 836 23.65 3.41 34.54
N GLU A 837 24.92 2.99 34.47
CA GLU A 837 25.44 1.95 35.38
C GLU A 837 25.64 2.47 36.81
N LYS A 838 25.86 3.78 36.99
CA LYS A 838 25.98 4.39 38.31
C LYS A 838 24.63 4.63 38.98
N ASP A 839 23.54 4.69 38.20
CA ASP A 839 22.19 4.90 38.72
C ASP A 839 21.43 3.59 38.95
N ALA A 840 21.70 2.54 38.15
CA ALA A 840 21.17 1.20 38.43
C ALA A 840 21.70 0.63 39.76
N ALA A 841 22.99 0.86 40.08
CA ALA A 841 23.57 0.48 41.38
C ALA A 841 23.01 1.31 42.56
N LYS A 842 22.38 2.47 42.31
CA LYS A 842 21.73 3.28 43.34
C LYS A 842 20.29 2.86 43.63
N LEU A 843 19.68 2.08 42.75
CA LEU A 843 18.26 1.68 42.82
C LEU A 843 18.03 0.23 43.26
N ASP A 844 19.09 -0.57 43.44
CA ASP A 844 18.98 -1.89 44.05
C ASP A 844 18.71 -1.77 45.56
N VAL A 845 17.43 -1.89 45.93
CA VAL A 845 16.92 -1.82 47.29
C VAL A 845 17.53 -2.93 48.17
N ALA A 846 17.85 -4.10 47.61
CA ALA A 846 18.45 -5.20 48.36
C ALA A 846 19.90 -4.90 48.77
N ALA A 847 20.68 -4.26 47.88
CA ALA A 847 22.03 -3.80 48.20
C ALA A 847 22.04 -2.66 49.23
N ARG A 848 21.04 -1.76 49.20
CA ARG A 848 20.88 -0.71 50.22
C ARG A 848 20.48 -1.26 51.58
N VAL A 849 19.62 -2.27 51.64
CA VAL A 849 19.22 -2.91 52.91
C VAL A 849 20.37 -3.75 53.51
N ALA A 850 21.18 -4.40 52.68
CA ALA A 850 22.37 -5.12 53.11
C ALA A 850 23.47 -4.16 53.62
N ALA A 851 23.70 -3.04 52.93
CA ALA A 851 24.65 -2.01 53.34
C ALA A 851 24.20 -1.26 54.61
N ALA A 852 22.90 -0.93 54.73
CA ALA A 852 22.35 -0.24 55.90
C ALA A 852 22.35 -1.11 57.17
N LYS A 853 22.25 -2.44 57.04
CA LYS A 853 22.46 -3.37 58.18
C LYS A 853 23.92 -3.44 58.65
N SER A 854 24.86 -2.93 57.87
CA SER A 854 26.30 -2.96 58.19
C SER A 854 26.87 -1.63 58.71
N SER A 855 26.10 -0.54 58.73
CA SER A 855 26.64 0.81 58.97
C SER A 855 25.89 1.64 60.02
N VAL A 856 25.17 1.02 60.96
CA VAL A 856 24.66 1.72 62.16
C VAL A 856 25.67 1.54 63.28
N GLU A 857 26.76 2.29 63.21
CA GLU A 857 27.52 2.75 64.38
C GLU A 857 28.31 4.02 63.99
N GLU A 858 28.13 5.07 64.81
CA GLU A 858 28.95 6.28 64.96
C GLU A 858 28.82 7.50 64.01
N SER A 859 27.92 8.40 64.44
CA SER A 859 28.13 9.83 64.82
C SER A 859 29.00 10.80 63.99
N GLY A 860 28.45 12.01 63.79
CA GLY A 860 29.19 13.28 63.99
C GLY A 860 29.38 14.20 62.78
N LYS A 861 28.66 15.34 62.76
CA LYS A 861 28.90 16.53 61.89
C LYS A 861 30.28 17.19 62.18
N PRO A 862 30.64 18.34 61.54
CA PRO A 862 30.89 18.64 60.13
C PRO A 862 32.27 19.36 59.94
N SER A 863 32.65 19.81 58.73
CA SER A 863 33.33 21.10 58.43
C SER A 863 34.29 21.09 57.20
N THR A 864 34.04 22.04 56.29
CA THR A 864 34.97 22.93 55.52
C THR A 864 36.06 22.43 54.55
N ALA A 865 36.02 23.07 53.35
CA ALA A 865 37.10 23.82 52.68
C ALA A 865 38.03 23.18 51.61
N ASN A 866 38.02 23.87 50.45
CA ASN A 866 39.16 24.42 49.68
C ASN A 866 39.80 23.70 48.47
N ILE A 867 40.31 24.60 47.60
CA ILE A 867 41.42 24.53 46.61
C ILE A 867 40.96 24.33 45.15
N GLN A 868 40.75 25.41 44.38
CA GLN A 868 41.70 26.20 43.54
C GLN A 868 42.55 25.39 42.52
N VAL A 869 42.61 25.85 41.27
CA VAL A 869 43.79 26.54 40.68
C VAL A 869 43.57 26.83 39.18
N SER A 870 43.96 28.07 38.84
CA SER A 870 44.13 28.82 37.60
C SER A 870 44.76 28.15 36.36
N GLY A 871 44.54 28.77 35.19
CA GLY A 871 45.44 28.66 34.02
C GLY A 871 45.07 29.60 32.86
N SER A 872 45.85 30.67 32.71
CA SER A 872 45.70 31.82 31.81
C SER A 872 46.34 31.68 30.42
N GLY A 873 45.87 32.50 29.46
CA GLY A 873 46.63 32.98 28.28
C GLY A 873 46.27 32.30 26.95
N ALA A 874 46.34 32.91 25.76
CA ALA A 874 46.75 34.24 25.31
C ALA A 874 46.64 34.27 23.76
N VAL A 875 46.29 35.43 23.17
CA VAL A 875 46.81 35.99 21.88
C VAL A 875 46.36 35.31 20.56
N ARG A 876 46.12 35.96 19.40
CA ARG A 876 45.80 37.31 18.86
C ARG A 876 45.48 37.13 17.35
N LYS A 877 44.61 38.00 16.82
CA LYS A 877 44.56 38.66 15.48
C LYS A 877 45.01 37.96 14.18
N GLY A 878 44.22 38.17 13.11
CA GLY A 878 44.70 38.20 11.72
C GLY A 878 43.59 38.55 10.71
N LYS A 879 43.78 39.61 9.91
CA LYS A 879 42.78 40.33 9.10
C LYS A 879 43.17 40.29 7.61
N GLY A 880 42.20 40.28 6.70
CA GLY A 880 42.31 40.72 5.27
C GLY A 880 42.90 39.67 4.31
N GLY A 881 42.60 39.65 3.01
CA GLY A 881 41.85 40.55 2.14
C GLY A 881 42.10 40.15 0.66
N LYS A 882 41.10 40.42 -0.17
CA LYS A 882 41.05 40.41 -1.66
C LYS A 882 42.38 40.41 -2.43
N ARG A 883 42.39 39.69 -3.57
CA ARG A 883 42.73 40.29 -4.88
C ARG A 883 42.34 39.44 -6.11
N ARG A 884 41.74 40.18 -7.05
CA ARG A 884 41.59 40.04 -8.52
C ARG A 884 40.88 38.84 -9.10
#